data_AF-A0AAW0HIJ4-F1
#
_entry.id   AF-A0AAW0HIJ4-F1
#
_cell.length_a   1.000
_cell.length_b   1.000
_cell.length_c   1.000
_cell.angle_alpha   90.00
_cell.angle_beta   90.00
_cell.angle_gamma   90.00
#
_symmetry.space_group_name_H-M   'P 1'
#
loop_
_entity.id
_entity.type
_entity.pdbx_description
1 polymer ?
#
loop_
_entity_poly.entity_id
_entity_poly.type
_entity_poly.pdbx_seq_one_letter_code
_entity_poly.pdbx_strand_id
1 'polypeptide(L)'
;PARSRLSFLYLQYNKDLTKERDALKLELYKNNKNNEDLRQQNSELEEKLRILVAEKAAAQLGVEELQKKLEMSELLLQQFSSQSEASDSNQQLQHAMEERAQLETHVGQLMESLKQLQMERDQYAETLKGESSMWQQRMQQMAEQVHTLKEEKEHRENQVQELETSLAELRSQSEEPPPPHPPAGPSEVEERLQGEVEQLQKELEKLTGQLRAQVQDNESLSLLNREQEERLLELERAAERWSEQAEERKQILESMQSDRTTISRALSQNRELKEQLAELQNGFVRLTNENMEITSALQSEQHVKKELAKKLGELQERLGELKETVELKSQEAQGLQEQRDQCLSHLQQYAAAYQQHLAAYEQLTSEKEALHKQLLLQTQLMDQLQHEEVQGKMAAEIARQQLQETQERLEATSQENQQLQAQLSLLALPGEEETTYYLSPGDVEQEEDEEAPRPSLTIPEDLDSREAMVAFFNTAIASAEEKLAQLRMQLREQKARCRSLAHLAAPVQSKLEKEAVVPRSVSDSVSEESNQALHVAMEKLQSRFLEVMQEKVELKERVEELEHCCIQLSGETDTIGEYIALYQNQRAVLKARHLEKEEYISRLAQDKEEMKVKLLELQELVLRLVNERNDWQSKFLAIAQNPTDVPTPVPTGSQEFGAADQQGDLREVSLADSVETTQGEAGAPAPPENHTAQQIMQLLREIQNPQERPGLGSNPCIPFFYRADENDEVKIMVV
;
A
#
# COMPACT_ATOMS: atom_id res chain seq x y z
N PRO A 1 38.37 36.63 -94.36
CA PRO A 1 39.27 35.64 -93.72
C PRO A 1 39.36 35.75 -92.19
N ALA A 2 39.88 36.86 -91.64
CA ALA A 2 40.18 36.98 -90.20
C ALA A 2 38.93 36.86 -89.28
N ARG A 3 37.87 37.66 -89.52
CA ARG A 3 36.61 37.59 -88.76
C ARG A 3 36.01 36.18 -88.71
N SER A 4 36.07 35.43 -89.81
CA SER A 4 35.57 34.05 -89.89
C SER A 4 36.38 33.07 -89.01
N ARG A 5 37.70 33.24 -88.90
CA ARG A 5 38.53 32.44 -87.99
C ARG A 5 38.27 32.80 -86.53
N LEU A 6 38.11 34.09 -86.21
CA LEU A 6 37.74 34.56 -84.86
C LEU A 6 36.38 34.01 -84.42
N SER A 7 35.36 34.07 -85.29
CA SER A 7 34.05 33.49 -85.04
C SER A 7 34.10 31.98 -84.83
N PHE A 8 34.88 31.24 -85.65
CA PHE A 8 35.07 29.80 -85.48
C PHE A 8 35.76 29.45 -84.14
N LEU A 9 36.82 30.17 -83.77
CA LEU A 9 37.50 29.99 -82.49
C LEU A 9 36.59 30.30 -81.29
N TYR A 10 35.80 31.37 -81.37
CA TYR A 10 34.83 31.73 -80.31
C TYR A 10 33.71 30.68 -80.17
N LEU A 11 33.22 30.14 -81.30
CA LEU A 11 32.23 29.07 -81.32
C LEU A 11 32.81 27.76 -80.74
N GLN A 12 34.06 27.43 -81.07
CA GLN A 12 34.76 26.28 -80.50
C GLN A 12 34.98 26.44 -79.00
N TYR A 13 35.47 27.60 -78.54
CA TYR A 13 35.65 27.91 -77.12
C TYR A 13 34.35 27.79 -76.32
N ASN A 14 33.22 28.31 -76.83
CA ASN A 14 31.91 28.12 -76.21
C ASN A 14 31.47 26.63 -76.21
N LYS A 15 31.79 25.88 -77.27
CA LYS A 15 31.51 24.44 -77.37
C LYS A 15 32.38 23.60 -76.43
N ASP A 16 33.54 24.09 -76.02
CA ASP A 16 34.43 23.42 -75.07
C ASP A 16 34.04 23.79 -73.62
N LEU A 17 33.80 25.08 -73.32
CA LEU A 17 33.21 25.54 -72.05
C LEU A 17 31.89 24.84 -71.69
N THR A 18 31.02 24.59 -72.67
CA THR A 18 29.75 23.87 -72.42
C THR A 18 29.95 22.40 -72.08
N LYS A 19 30.96 21.72 -72.67
CA LYS A 19 31.35 20.36 -72.24
C LYS A 19 31.91 20.36 -70.82
N GLU A 20 32.79 21.30 -70.50
CA GLU A 20 33.39 21.41 -69.16
C GLU A 20 32.32 21.65 -68.10
N ARG A 21 31.41 22.61 -68.35
CA ARG A 21 30.23 22.87 -67.50
C ARG A 21 29.39 21.61 -67.27
N ASP A 22 29.11 20.84 -68.33
CA ASP A 22 28.22 19.68 -68.22
C ASP A 22 28.94 18.42 -67.68
N ALA A 23 30.26 18.32 -67.84
CA ALA A 23 31.11 17.36 -67.14
C ALA A 23 31.16 17.66 -65.63
N LEU A 24 31.39 18.93 -65.25
CA LEU A 24 31.37 19.38 -63.85
C LEU A 24 30.01 19.16 -63.19
N LYS A 25 28.88 19.38 -63.91
CA LYS A 25 27.54 19.00 -63.41
C LYS A 25 27.41 17.50 -63.17
N LEU A 26 27.91 16.67 -64.08
CA LEU A 26 27.86 15.21 -63.94
C LEU A 26 28.73 14.73 -62.76
N GLU A 27 29.87 15.39 -62.53
CA GLU A 27 30.77 15.12 -61.41
C GLU A 27 30.20 15.59 -60.07
N LEU A 28 29.58 16.78 -60.02
CA LEU A 28 28.81 17.25 -58.87
C LEU A 28 27.64 16.32 -58.54
N TYR A 29 26.91 15.83 -59.54
CA TYR A 29 25.83 14.86 -59.34
C TYR A 29 26.35 13.54 -58.74
N LYS A 30 27.45 13.00 -59.28
CA LYS A 30 28.12 11.80 -58.73
C LYS A 30 28.60 12.02 -57.30
N ASN A 31 29.26 13.14 -57.02
CA ASN A 31 29.79 13.46 -55.69
C ASN A 31 28.65 13.69 -54.67
N ASN A 32 27.55 14.33 -55.07
CA ASN A 32 26.39 14.50 -54.20
C ASN A 32 25.73 13.14 -53.89
N LYS A 33 25.54 12.28 -54.90
CA LYS A 33 25.04 10.91 -54.68
C LYS A 33 25.97 10.10 -53.77
N ASN A 34 27.28 10.11 -54.02
CA ASN A 34 28.24 9.43 -53.14
C ASN A 34 28.19 9.98 -51.70
N ASN A 35 27.93 11.27 -51.50
CA ASN A 35 27.76 11.86 -50.16
C ASN A 35 26.47 11.40 -49.48
N GLU A 36 25.40 11.20 -50.24
CA GLU A 36 24.11 10.69 -49.78
C GLU A 36 24.19 9.19 -49.44
N ASP A 37 24.82 8.38 -50.29
CA ASP A 37 25.13 6.96 -50.04
C ASP A 37 26.02 6.82 -48.77
N LEU A 38 27.04 7.68 -48.60
CA LEU A 38 27.88 7.71 -47.40
C LEU A 38 27.13 8.20 -46.15
N ARG A 39 26.18 9.14 -46.26
CA ARG A 39 25.32 9.53 -45.14
C ARG A 39 24.43 8.39 -44.68
N GLN A 40 23.85 7.62 -45.61
CA GLN A 40 23.06 6.44 -45.25
C GLN A 40 23.93 5.39 -44.56
N GLN A 41 25.14 5.11 -45.07
CA GLN A 41 26.06 4.18 -44.41
C GLN A 41 26.44 4.63 -42.99
N ASN A 42 26.67 5.93 -42.77
CA ASN A 42 26.93 6.46 -41.42
C ASN A 42 25.71 6.29 -40.50
N SER A 43 24.48 6.62 -40.96
CA SER A 43 23.29 6.46 -40.12
C SER A 43 22.99 4.99 -39.79
N GLU A 44 23.24 4.07 -40.71
CA GLU A 44 23.16 2.63 -40.45
C GLU A 44 24.21 2.15 -39.43
N LEU A 45 25.43 2.69 -39.45
CA LEU A 45 26.48 2.38 -38.48
C LEU A 45 26.19 2.99 -37.10
N GLU A 46 25.65 4.21 -37.05
CA GLU A 46 25.18 4.85 -35.81
C GLU A 46 24.05 4.06 -35.15
N GLU A 47 23.10 3.53 -35.94
CA GLU A 47 22.03 2.68 -35.43
C GLU A 47 22.56 1.34 -34.89
N LYS A 48 23.43 0.65 -35.66
CA LYS A 48 24.10 -0.59 -35.22
C LYS A 48 24.90 -0.37 -33.93
N LEU A 49 25.60 0.76 -33.80
CA LEU A 49 26.32 1.12 -32.58
C LEU A 49 25.38 1.41 -31.41
N ARG A 50 24.22 2.06 -31.64
CA ARG A 50 23.19 2.25 -30.60
C ARG A 50 22.62 0.93 -30.09
N ILE A 51 22.38 -0.02 -30.99
CA ILE A 51 21.91 -1.38 -30.65
C ILE A 51 22.96 -2.10 -29.81
N LEU A 52 24.23 -2.15 -30.27
CA LEU A 52 25.33 -2.80 -29.53
C LEU A 52 25.58 -2.18 -28.14
N VAL A 53 25.37 -0.87 -27.98
CA VAL A 53 25.44 -0.18 -26.68
C VAL A 53 24.29 -0.60 -25.75
N ALA A 54 23.07 -0.77 -26.29
CA ALA A 54 21.92 -1.23 -25.53
C ALA A 54 22.05 -2.72 -25.13
N GLU A 55 22.50 -3.57 -26.05
CA GLU A 55 22.81 -4.99 -25.79
C GLU A 55 23.89 -5.14 -24.72
N LYS A 56 24.96 -4.35 -24.81
CA LYS A 56 26.01 -4.29 -23.77
C LYS A 56 25.43 -3.89 -22.41
N ALA A 57 24.58 -2.87 -22.34
CA ALA A 57 23.97 -2.43 -21.08
C ALA A 57 23.06 -3.52 -20.48
N ALA A 58 22.28 -4.22 -21.30
CA ALA A 58 21.47 -5.36 -20.87
C ALA A 58 22.34 -6.53 -20.35
N ALA A 59 23.45 -6.85 -21.03
CA ALA A 59 24.40 -7.85 -20.57
C ALA A 59 25.07 -7.46 -19.24
N GLN A 60 25.40 -6.18 -19.03
CA GLN A 60 25.94 -5.69 -17.75
C GLN A 60 24.94 -5.86 -16.60
N LEU A 61 23.66 -5.53 -16.81
CA LEU A 61 22.61 -5.76 -15.81
C LEU A 61 22.43 -7.26 -15.49
N GLY A 62 22.50 -8.13 -16.51
CA GLY A 62 22.46 -9.57 -16.32
C GLY A 62 23.64 -10.12 -15.51
N VAL A 63 24.85 -9.59 -15.72
CA VAL A 63 26.03 -9.92 -14.91
C VAL A 63 25.86 -9.47 -13.46
N GLU A 64 25.35 -8.25 -13.22
CA GLU A 64 25.07 -7.79 -11.86
C GLU A 64 24.00 -8.63 -11.14
N GLU A 65 22.96 -9.07 -11.85
CA GLU A 65 21.91 -9.93 -11.27
C GLU A 65 22.46 -11.32 -10.94
N LEU A 66 23.29 -11.91 -11.81
CA LEU A 66 23.96 -13.17 -11.55
C LEU A 66 24.97 -13.06 -10.39
N GLN A 67 25.70 -11.95 -10.27
CA GLN A 67 26.61 -11.71 -9.16
C GLN A 67 25.85 -11.63 -7.82
N LYS A 68 24.73 -10.89 -7.76
CA LYS A 68 23.87 -10.81 -6.56
C LYS A 68 23.30 -12.18 -6.17
N LYS A 69 22.99 -13.04 -7.15
CA LYS A 69 22.57 -14.44 -6.91
C LYS A 69 23.72 -15.32 -6.41
N LEU A 70 24.93 -15.14 -6.94
CA LEU A 70 26.12 -15.84 -6.46
C LEU A 70 26.42 -15.48 -5.00
N GLU A 71 26.50 -14.19 -4.67
CA GLU A 71 26.73 -13.68 -3.31
C GLU A 71 25.69 -14.22 -2.30
N MET A 72 24.41 -14.30 -2.71
CA MET A 72 23.34 -14.92 -1.91
C MET A 72 23.55 -16.44 -1.74
N SER A 73 23.97 -17.16 -2.79
CA SER A 73 24.23 -18.60 -2.72
C SER A 73 25.47 -18.94 -1.86
N GLU A 74 26.50 -18.08 -1.86
CA GLU A 74 27.67 -18.21 -1.00
C GLU A 74 27.30 -18.00 0.48
N LEU A 75 26.45 -17.01 0.78
CA LEU A 75 25.87 -16.81 2.11
C LEU A 75 25.08 -18.03 2.60
N LEU A 76 24.23 -18.62 1.75
CA LEU A 76 23.48 -19.83 2.08
C LEU A 76 24.42 -21.03 2.34
N LEU A 77 25.39 -21.27 1.46
CA LEU A 77 26.39 -22.32 1.64
C LEU A 77 27.21 -22.13 2.92
N GLN A 78 27.56 -20.88 3.26
CA GLN A 78 28.26 -20.55 4.50
C GLN A 78 27.40 -20.88 5.73
N GLN A 79 26.09 -20.62 5.71
CA GLN A 79 25.17 -21.03 6.78
C GLN A 79 25.06 -22.55 6.88
N PHE A 80 24.82 -23.26 5.78
CA PHE A 80 24.73 -24.73 5.79
C PHE A 80 26.05 -25.40 6.23
N SER A 81 27.21 -24.83 5.93
CA SER A 81 28.50 -25.35 6.39
C SER A 81 28.67 -25.37 7.92
N SER A 82 27.81 -24.63 8.65
CA SER A 82 27.83 -24.58 10.11
C SER A 82 26.95 -25.63 10.81
N GLN A 83 26.10 -26.38 10.08
CA GLN A 83 25.07 -27.26 10.68
C GLN A 83 25.00 -28.68 10.06
N SER A 84 25.94 -29.53 10.49
CA SER A 84 25.82 -30.99 10.72
C SER A 84 25.26 -31.96 9.64
N GLU A 85 26.17 -32.81 9.16
CA GLU A 85 26.00 -34.23 8.76
C GLU A 85 25.09 -34.69 7.58
N ALA A 86 25.47 -35.86 7.06
CA ALA A 86 24.71 -36.83 6.26
C ALA A 86 24.36 -36.54 4.78
N SER A 87 25.19 -37.10 3.88
CA SER A 87 24.90 -37.50 2.49
C SER A 87 24.41 -36.43 1.51
N ASP A 88 23.18 -35.95 1.68
CA ASP A 88 22.44 -35.30 0.59
C ASP A 88 22.91 -33.86 0.40
N SER A 89 23.35 -33.22 1.47
CA SER A 89 24.12 -31.97 1.47
C SER A 89 25.42 -32.09 0.64
N ASN A 90 26.04 -33.28 0.59
CA ASN A 90 27.26 -33.52 -0.16
C ASN A 90 26.98 -33.69 -1.66
N GLN A 91 25.84 -34.28 -2.03
CA GLN A 91 25.38 -34.36 -3.42
C GLN A 91 24.97 -32.97 -3.96
N GLN A 92 24.25 -32.19 -3.14
CA GLN A 92 23.88 -30.80 -3.47
C GLN A 92 25.12 -29.90 -3.60
N LEU A 93 26.11 -30.04 -2.70
CA LEU A 93 27.40 -29.35 -2.80
C LEU A 93 28.16 -29.72 -4.07
N GLN A 94 28.15 -31.00 -4.47
CA GLN A 94 28.82 -31.43 -5.70
C GLN A 94 28.11 -30.89 -6.96
N HIS A 95 26.77 -30.90 -7.00
CA HIS A 95 26.00 -30.29 -8.09
C HIS A 95 26.32 -28.79 -8.20
N ALA A 96 26.32 -28.06 -7.08
CA ALA A 96 26.68 -26.65 -7.03
C ALA A 96 28.13 -26.38 -7.48
N MET A 97 29.08 -27.29 -7.21
CA MET A 97 30.45 -27.19 -7.74
C MET A 97 30.53 -27.45 -9.25
N GLU A 98 29.75 -28.38 -9.78
CA GLU A 98 29.66 -28.66 -11.22
C GLU A 98 28.98 -27.51 -11.98
N GLU A 99 27.96 -26.87 -11.40
CA GLU A 99 27.36 -25.64 -11.90
C GLU A 99 28.33 -24.45 -11.83
N ARG A 100 29.07 -24.29 -10.72
CA ARG A 100 30.09 -23.23 -10.59
C ARG A 100 31.19 -23.37 -11.64
N ALA A 101 31.66 -24.59 -11.90
CA ALA A 101 32.65 -24.86 -12.95
C ALA A 101 32.10 -24.55 -14.36
N GLN A 102 30.83 -24.87 -14.64
CA GLN A 102 30.19 -24.50 -15.90
C GLN A 102 30.08 -22.98 -16.06
N LEU A 103 29.66 -22.26 -15.02
CA LEU A 103 29.61 -20.80 -15.00
C LEU A 103 31.01 -20.16 -15.16
N GLU A 104 32.04 -20.69 -14.50
CA GLU A 104 33.44 -20.27 -14.69
C GLU A 104 33.88 -20.40 -16.16
N THR A 105 33.53 -21.50 -16.84
CA THR A 105 33.85 -21.65 -18.28
C THR A 105 33.07 -20.68 -19.17
N HIS A 106 31.80 -20.40 -18.86
CA HIS A 106 31.01 -19.39 -19.59
C HIS A 106 31.57 -17.97 -19.41
N VAL A 107 31.93 -17.60 -18.19
CA VAL A 107 32.57 -16.31 -17.89
C VAL A 107 33.94 -16.20 -18.58
N GLY A 108 34.70 -17.31 -18.66
CA GLY A 108 35.92 -17.40 -19.46
C GLY A 108 35.69 -17.10 -20.95
N GLN A 109 34.72 -17.78 -21.57
CA GLN A 109 34.36 -17.57 -22.99
C GLN A 109 33.88 -16.15 -23.28
N LEU A 110 33.08 -15.56 -22.38
CA LEU A 110 32.61 -14.17 -22.50
C LEU A 110 33.75 -13.15 -22.32
N MET A 111 34.76 -13.43 -21.48
CA MET A 111 35.97 -12.60 -21.40
C MET A 111 36.83 -12.70 -22.66
N GLU A 112 36.86 -13.85 -23.34
CA GLU A 112 37.61 -14.02 -24.59
C GLU A 112 36.91 -13.31 -25.77
N SER A 113 35.60 -13.42 -25.91
CA SER A 113 34.85 -12.68 -26.94
C SER A 113 34.89 -11.16 -26.71
N LEU A 114 34.81 -10.70 -25.46
CA LEU A 114 34.97 -9.28 -25.13
C LEU A 114 36.37 -8.75 -25.49
N LYS A 115 37.43 -9.54 -25.27
CA LYS A 115 38.79 -9.21 -25.73
C LYS A 115 38.90 -9.17 -27.26
N GLN A 116 38.25 -10.09 -27.97
CA GLN A 116 38.23 -10.09 -29.45
C GLN A 116 37.55 -8.83 -29.99
N LEU A 117 36.33 -8.53 -29.53
CA LEU A 117 35.60 -7.30 -29.90
C LEU A 117 36.38 -6.02 -29.54
N GLN A 118 37.13 -6.02 -28.43
CA GLN A 118 38.00 -4.91 -28.08
C GLN A 118 39.16 -4.74 -29.07
N MET A 119 39.83 -5.83 -29.46
CA MET A 119 40.91 -5.79 -30.47
C MET A 119 40.39 -5.34 -31.85
N GLU A 120 39.21 -5.81 -32.26
CA GLU A 120 38.56 -5.38 -33.50
C GLU A 120 38.23 -3.89 -33.48
N ARG A 121 37.59 -3.40 -32.41
CA ARG A 121 37.34 -1.95 -32.21
C ARG A 121 38.61 -1.13 -32.32
N ASP A 122 39.69 -1.57 -31.68
CA ASP A 122 40.94 -0.82 -31.65
C ASP A 122 41.65 -0.83 -33.02
N GLN A 123 41.54 -1.91 -33.79
CA GLN A 123 41.97 -1.97 -35.20
C GLN A 123 41.14 -1.03 -36.09
N TYR A 124 39.80 -1.03 -35.98
CA TYR A 124 38.94 -0.10 -36.73
C TYR A 124 39.22 1.38 -36.38
N ALA A 125 39.50 1.67 -35.11
CA ALA A 125 39.90 3.00 -34.67
C ALA A 125 41.27 3.43 -35.23
N GLU A 126 42.14 2.48 -35.58
CA GLU A 126 43.45 2.75 -36.20
C GLU A 126 43.34 2.90 -37.73
N THR A 127 42.51 2.09 -38.42
CA THR A 127 42.24 2.29 -39.85
C THR A 127 41.57 3.64 -40.13
N LEU A 128 40.58 4.03 -39.33
CA LEU A 128 39.91 5.32 -39.46
C LEU A 128 40.86 6.52 -39.24
N LYS A 129 41.85 6.41 -38.35
CA LYS A 129 42.92 7.42 -38.22
C LYS A 129 43.80 7.48 -39.47
N GLY A 130 44.18 6.31 -40.01
CA GLY A 130 44.91 6.19 -41.26
C GLY A 130 44.19 6.89 -42.41
N GLU A 131 42.93 6.56 -42.63
CA GLU A 131 42.08 7.19 -43.66
C GLU A 131 41.91 8.70 -43.44
N SER A 132 41.67 9.13 -42.20
CA SER A 132 41.57 10.56 -41.85
C SER A 132 42.84 11.33 -42.22
N SER A 133 44.03 10.77 -41.93
CA SER A 133 45.31 11.38 -42.31
C SER A 133 45.54 11.42 -43.82
N MET A 134 45.13 10.39 -44.57
CA MET A 134 45.17 10.40 -46.04
C MET A 134 44.24 11.47 -46.63
N TRP A 135 43.03 11.62 -46.09
CA TRP A 135 42.10 12.66 -46.53
C TRP A 135 42.59 14.08 -46.19
N GLN A 136 43.18 14.26 -45.01
CA GLN A 136 43.82 15.52 -44.62
C GLN A 136 45.00 15.86 -45.55
N GLN A 137 45.84 14.89 -45.90
CA GLN A 137 46.95 15.10 -46.84
C GLN A 137 46.45 15.47 -48.24
N ARG A 138 45.41 14.79 -48.76
CA ARG A 138 44.79 15.13 -50.06
C ARG A 138 44.17 16.53 -50.04
N MET A 139 43.49 16.90 -48.96
CA MET A 139 42.90 18.23 -48.79
C MET A 139 43.98 19.32 -48.83
N GLN A 140 45.11 19.09 -48.15
CA GLN A 140 46.25 20.02 -48.17
C GLN A 140 46.87 20.12 -49.58
N GLN A 141 47.09 19.01 -50.28
CA GLN A 141 47.61 19.01 -51.65
C GLN A 141 46.69 19.77 -52.62
N MET A 142 45.37 19.63 -52.49
CA MET A 142 44.41 20.40 -53.29
C MET A 142 44.44 21.89 -52.93
N ALA A 143 44.60 22.25 -51.66
CA ALA A 143 44.74 23.65 -51.23
C ALA A 143 46.03 24.30 -51.78
N GLU A 144 47.15 23.56 -51.80
CA GLU A 144 48.42 24.00 -52.39
C GLU A 144 48.33 24.18 -53.92
N GLN A 145 47.58 23.32 -54.61
CA GLN A 145 47.27 23.48 -56.05
C GLN A 145 46.37 24.70 -56.32
N VAL A 146 45.35 24.94 -55.49
CA VAL A 146 44.48 26.12 -55.61
C VAL A 146 45.25 27.42 -55.31
N HIS A 147 46.17 27.39 -54.35
CA HIS A 147 47.03 28.54 -54.02
C HIS A 147 47.97 28.90 -55.18
N THR A 148 48.66 27.92 -55.76
CA THR A 148 49.57 28.16 -56.89
C THR A 148 48.83 28.62 -58.15
N LEU A 149 47.65 28.06 -58.46
CA LEU A 149 46.80 28.55 -59.55
C LEU A 149 46.30 29.99 -59.31
N LYS A 150 46.08 30.40 -58.06
CA LYS A 150 45.74 31.79 -57.71
C LYS A 150 46.92 32.74 -57.96
N GLU A 151 48.13 32.35 -57.57
CA GLU A 151 49.35 33.13 -57.82
C GLU A 151 49.62 33.29 -59.33
N GLU A 152 49.46 32.21 -60.13
CA GLU A 152 49.57 32.32 -61.58
C GLU A 152 48.48 33.23 -62.19
N LYS A 153 47.26 33.22 -61.64
CA LYS A 153 46.17 34.11 -62.09
C LYS A 153 46.53 35.57 -61.83
N GLU A 154 46.97 35.91 -60.62
CA GLU A 154 47.40 37.26 -60.24
C GLU A 154 48.59 37.73 -61.10
N HIS A 155 49.54 36.84 -61.40
CA HIS A 155 50.64 37.15 -62.31
C HIS A 155 50.17 37.44 -63.74
N ARG A 156 49.20 36.68 -64.28
CA ARG A 156 48.61 36.94 -65.61
C ARG A 156 47.79 38.24 -65.65
N GLU A 157 47.08 38.56 -64.58
CA GLU A 157 46.33 39.83 -64.47
C GLU A 157 47.27 41.04 -64.45
N ASN A 158 48.42 40.94 -63.77
CA ASN A 158 49.45 41.99 -63.80
C ASN A 158 50.05 42.16 -65.21
N GLN A 159 50.36 41.06 -65.93
CA GLN A 159 50.84 41.12 -67.32
C GLN A 159 49.83 41.81 -68.26
N VAL A 160 48.53 41.61 -68.06
CA VAL A 160 47.49 42.29 -68.86
C VAL A 160 47.51 43.80 -68.58
N GLN A 161 47.61 44.22 -67.32
CA GLN A 161 47.68 45.64 -66.95
C GLN A 161 48.92 46.34 -67.53
N GLU A 162 50.09 45.69 -67.53
CA GLU A 162 51.31 46.21 -68.18
C GLU A 162 51.14 46.39 -69.71
N LEU A 163 50.41 45.49 -70.36
CA LEU A 163 50.10 45.62 -71.79
C LEU A 163 49.09 46.76 -72.04
N GLU A 164 48.08 46.91 -71.19
CA GLU A 164 47.08 47.99 -71.31
C GLU A 164 47.68 49.39 -71.12
N THR A 165 48.60 49.58 -70.17
CA THR A 165 49.30 50.87 -69.98
C THR A 165 50.19 51.19 -71.17
N SER A 166 50.96 50.24 -71.69
CA SER A 166 51.80 50.46 -72.89
C SER A 166 50.99 50.84 -74.14
N LEU A 167 49.77 50.31 -74.29
CA LEU A 167 48.84 50.67 -75.36
C LEU A 167 48.23 52.07 -75.18
N ALA A 168 48.10 52.56 -73.94
CA ALA A 168 47.70 53.94 -73.67
C ALA A 168 48.83 54.93 -73.97
N GLU A 169 50.07 54.61 -73.61
CA GLU A 169 51.26 55.44 -73.91
C GLU A 169 51.53 55.57 -75.41
N LEU A 170 51.27 54.53 -76.21
CA LEU A 170 51.37 54.62 -77.67
C LEU A 170 50.28 55.50 -78.31
N ARG A 171 49.11 55.62 -77.67
CA ARG A 171 48.02 56.49 -78.14
C ARG A 171 48.28 57.97 -77.84
N SER A 172 48.86 58.31 -76.69
CA SER A 172 49.16 59.71 -76.33
C SER A 172 50.28 60.34 -77.17
N GLN A 173 51.04 59.56 -77.93
CA GLN A 173 52.11 60.03 -78.82
C GLN A 173 51.63 60.50 -80.22
N SER A 174 50.31 60.58 -80.48
CA SER A 174 49.74 60.67 -81.84
C SER A 174 48.96 61.96 -82.19
N GLU A 175 49.06 63.06 -81.42
CA GLU A 175 48.33 64.32 -81.70
C GLU A 175 49.24 65.58 -81.71
N GLU A 176 49.31 66.29 -82.84
CA GLU A 176 49.97 67.61 -83.03
C GLU A 176 49.39 68.36 -84.29
N PRO A 177 49.65 69.68 -84.54
CA PRO A 177 48.53 70.64 -84.63
C PRO A 177 48.55 71.59 -85.91
N PRO A 178 48.21 72.91 -85.93
CA PRO A 178 47.18 73.42 -86.89
C PRO A 178 47.57 74.53 -87.96
N PRO A 179 47.11 75.83 -87.95
CA PRO A 179 46.52 76.52 -89.13
C PRO A 179 47.35 77.71 -89.71
N PRO A 180 46.93 78.39 -90.82
CA PRO A 180 46.32 79.75 -90.72
C PRO A 180 45.36 80.21 -91.89
N HIS A 181 45.00 81.52 -91.95
CA HIS A 181 43.95 82.14 -92.81
C HIS A 181 44.44 83.08 -93.98
N PRO A 182 43.82 84.24 -94.33
CA PRO A 182 42.97 84.56 -95.52
C PRO A 182 43.62 85.64 -96.47
N PRO A 183 42.96 86.53 -97.29
CA PRO A 183 41.54 86.78 -97.66
C PRO A 183 41.22 87.18 -99.17
N ALA A 184 39.96 87.56 -99.43
CA ALA A 184 39.41 88.52 -100.45
C ALA A 184 39.59 88.33 -102.00
N GLY A 185 38.48 88.36 -102.76
CA GLY A 185 38.40 88.30 -104.24
C GLY A 185 38.03 89.64 -104.93
N PRO A 186 37.27 89.71 -106.07
CA PRO A 186 36.40 88.70 -106.70
C PRO A 186 36.76 88.35 -108.18
N SER A 187 36.10 87.44 -108.89
CA SER A 187 35.04 86.49 -108.45
C SER A 187 35.52 85.02 -108.49
N GLU A 188 36.79 84.80 -108.09
CA GLU A 188 37.13 83.54 -107.42
C GLU A 188 36.15 83.22 -106.29
N VAL A 189 35.47 84.23 -105.72
CA VAL A 189 34.40 84.06 -104.73
C VAL A 189 33.26 83.19 -105.26
N GLU A 190 32.92 83.19 -106.55
CA GLU A 190 31.85 82.30 -107.04
C GLU A 190 32.33 80.86 -107.27
N GLU A 191 33.53 80.62 -107.81
CA GLU A 191 34.09 79.26 -107.91
C GLU A 191 34.52 78.70 -106.54
N ARG A 192 34.97 79.57 -105.61
CA ARG A 192 35.20 79.23 -104.20
C ARG A 192 33.89 79.01 -103.47
N LEU A 193 32.84 79.81 -103.65
CA LEU A 193 31.52 79.52 -103.07
C LEU A 193 30.92 78.25 -103.67
N GLN A 194 31.15 77.95 -104.95
CA GLN A 194 30.77 76.66 -105.55
C GLN A 194 31.56 75.52 -104.90
N GLY A 195 32.88 75.67 -104.72
CA GLY A 195 33.75 74.70 -104.06
C GLY A 195 33.49 74.55 -102.55
N GLU A 196 33.11 75.62 -101.87
CA GLU A 196 32.71 75.69 -100.46
C GLU A 196 31.31 75.11 -100.28
N VAL A 197 30.37 75.35 -101.20
CA VAL A 197 29.07 74.66 -101.25
C VAL A 197 29.25 73.17 -101.54
N GLU A 198 30.17 72.79 -102.44
CA GLU A 198 30.52 71.38 -102.64
C GLU A 198 31.21 70.76 -101.43
N GLN A 199 32.07 71.50 -100.72
CA GLN A 199 32.71 71.03 -99.47
C GLN A 199 31.66 70.89 -98.36
N LEU A 200 30.81 71.90 -98.15
CA LEU A 200 29.70 71.88 -97.20
C LEU A 200 28.66 70.81 -97.57
N GLN A 201 28.44 70.50 -98.86
CA GLN A 201 27.64 69.35 -99.28
C GLN A 201 28.32 68.03 -98.90
N LYS A 202 29.61 67.86 -99.19
CA LYS A 202 30.38 66.64 -98.81
C LYS A 202 30.49 66.49 -97.28
N GLU A 203 30.55 67.60 -96.54
CA GLU A 203 30.51 67.63 -95.07
C GLU A 203 29.10 67.34 -94.54
N LEU A 204 28.03 67.88 -95.16
CA LEU A 204 26.65 67.54 -94.83
C LEU A 204 26.34 66.06 -95.11
N GLU A 205 26.82 65.51 -96.23
CA GLU A 205 26.72 64.09 -96.56
C GLU A 205 27.51 63.22 -95.56
N LYS A 206 28.71 63.65 -95.17
CA LYS A 206 29.52 62.99 -94.13
C LYS A 206 28.83 63.04 -92.77
N LEU A 207 28.32 64.20 -92.35
CA LEU A 207 27.65 64.41 -91.07
C LEU A 207 26.30 63.70 -91.00
N THR A 208 25.51 63.70 -92.08
CA THR A 208 24.25 62.92 -92.16
C THR A 208 24.51 61.42 -92.26
N GLY A 209 25.62 61.00 -92.88
CA GLY A 209 26.11 59.62 -92.82
C GLY A 209 26.52 59.20 -91.42
N GLN A 210 27.27 60.05 -90.70
CA GLN A 210 27.67 59.84 -89.30
C GLN A 210 26.46 59.81 -88.36
N LEU A 211 25.51 60.74 -88.52
CA LEU A 211 24.27 60.77 -87.75
C LEU A 211 23.41 59.53 -88.02
N ARG A 212 23.32 59.08 -89.28
CA ARG A 212 22.61 57.83 -89.63
C ARG A 212 23.27 56.60 -89.01
N ALA A 213 24.60 56.53 -89.00
CA ALA A 213 25.34 55.47 -88.31
C ALA A 213 25.08 55.52 -86.79
N GLN A 214 25.17 56.70 -86.17
CA GLN A 214 24.88 56.88 -84.75
C GLN A 214 23.44 56.52 -84.38
N VAL A 215 22.45 56.78 -85.24
CA VAL A 215 21.07 56.33 -85.04
C VAL A 215 20.98 54.80 -85.12
N GLN A 216 21.63 54.16 -86.09
CA GLN A 216 21.64 52.69 -86.21
C GLN A 216 22.39 52.01 -85.05
N ASP A 217 23.47 52.61 -84.56
CA ASP A 217 24.19 52.18 -83.36
C ASP A 217 23.30 52.36 -82.11
N ASN A 218 22.55 53.46 -82.01
CA ASN A 218 21.64 53.73 -80.89
C ASN A 218 20.43 52.77 -80.90
N GLU A 219 19.82 52.51 -82.06
CA GLU A 219 18.79 51.49 -82.27
C GLU A 219 19.30 50.10 -81.84
N SER A 220 20.53 49.75 -82.23
CA SER A 220 21.17 48.48 -81.86
C SER A 220 21.44 48.38 -80.35
N LEU A 221 21.87 49.47 -79.71
CA LEU A 221 22.06 49.55 -78.26
C LEU A 221 20.73 49.50 -77.50
N SER A 222 19.66 50.13 -78.02
CA SER A 222 18.32 50.04 -77.43
C SER A 222 17.76 48.61 -77.50
N LEU A 223 17.98 47.89 -78.60
CA LEU A 223 17.63 46.47 -78.69
C LEU A 223 18.41 45.63 -77.67
N LEU A 224 19.73 45.82 -77.57
CA LEU A 224 20.57 45.09 -76.62
C LEU A 224 20.22 45.41 -75.15
N ASN A 225 19.87 46.66 -74.82
CA ASN A 225 19.38 47.03 -73.50
C ASN A 225 18.05 46.34 -73.20
N ARG A 226 17.12 46.28 -74.15
CA ARG A 226 15.83 45.60 -73.98
C ARG A 226 15.99 44.08 -73.76
N GLU A 227 16.93 43.45 -74.45
CA GLU A 227 17.31 42.04 -74.21
C GLU A 227 17.94 41.83 -72.82
N GLN A 228 18.72 42.81 -72.32
CA GLN A 228 19.28 42.77 -70.97
C GLN A 228 18.21 43.00 -69.89
N GLU A 229 17.26 43.91 -70.10
CA GLU A 229 16.10 44.13 -69.23
C GLU A 229 15.21 42.88 -69.15
N GLU A 230 14.88 42.27 -70.29
CA GLU A 230 14.11 41.00 -70.32
C GLU A 230 14.83 39.89 -69.56
N ARG A 231 16.16 39.77 -69.72
CA ARG A 231 16.98 38.78 -69.02
C ARG A 231 17.18 39.08 -67.52
N LEU A 232 17.23 40.34 -67.11
CA LEU A 232 17.25 40.73 -65.70
C LEU A 232 15.92 40.36 -65.03
N LEU A 233 14.80 40.67 -65.66
CA LEU A 233 13.46 40.28 -65.20
C LEU A 233 13.28 38.75 -65.12
N GLU A 234 13.92 37.96 -65.98
CA GLU A 234 13.95 36.49 -65.85
C GLU A 234 14.78 36.01 -64.65
N LEU A 235 15.90 36.67 -64.36
CA LEU A 235 16.77 36.37 -63.21
C LEU A 235 16.12 36.79 -61.88
N GLU A 236 15.45 37.94 -61.84
CA GLU A 236 14.67 38.42 -60.70
C GLU A 236 13.54 37.43 -60.37
N ARG A 237 12.71 37.07 -61.36
CA ARG A 237 11.68 36.03 -61.20
C ARG A 237 12.25 34.65 -60.85
N ALA A 238 13.52 34.37 -61.12
CA ALA A 238 14.18 33.15 -60.66
C ALA A 238 14.62 33.27 -59.19
N ALA A 239 15.16 34.42 -58.78
CA ALA A 239 15.53 34.70 -57.39
C ALA A 239 14.31 34.73 -56.46
N GLU A 240 13.19 35.31 -56.90
CA GLU A 240 11.90 35.29 -56.20
C GLU A 240 11.48 33.86 -55.87
N ARG A 241 11.38 32.98 -56.89
CA ARG A 241 11.03 31.55 -56.71
C ARG A 241 12.02 30.78 -55.83
N TRP A 242 13.30 31.13 -55.85
CA TRP A 242 14.29 30.55 -54.92
C TRP A 242 14.11 31.04 -53.49
N SER A 243 13.65 32.28 -53.27
CA SER A 243 13.35 32.82 -51.95
C SER A 243 12.04 32.27 -51.37
N GLU A 244 11.00 32.12 -52.21
CA GLU A 244 9.76 31.42 -51.87
C GLU A 244 10.07 29.99 -51.42
N GLN A 245 10.82 29.23 -52.23
CA GLN A 245 11.19 27.86 -51.88
C GLN A 245 12.12 27.77 -50.65
N ALA A 246 12.91 28.81 -50.35
CA ALA A 246 13.71 28.85 -49.13
C ALA A 246 12.83 29.04 -47.88
N GLU A 247 11.81 29.90 -47.95
CA GLU A 247 10.85 30.10 -46.88
C GLU A 247 9.89 28.91 -46.72
N GLU A 248 9.46 28.24 -47.81
CA GLU A 248 8.74 26.96 -47.74
C GLU A 248 9.55 25.90 -46.97
N ARG A 249 10.84 25.72 -47.32
CA ARG A 249 11.73 24.77 -46.64
C ARG A 249 11.92 25.13 -45.17
N LYS A 250 11.99 26.42 -44.83
CA LYS A 250 12.08 26.91 -43.45
C LYS A 250 10.80 26.60 -42.66
N GLN A 251 9.62 26.84 -43.22
CA GLN A 251 8.33 26.47 -42.60
C GLN A 251 8.21 24.95 -42.39
N ILE A 252 8.68 24.13 -43.34
CA ILE A 252 8.74 22.66 -43.20
C ILE A 252 9.70 22.27 -42.06
N LEU A 253 10.86 22.92 -41.94
CA LEU A 253 11.79 22.65 -40.83
C LEU A 253 11.24 23.12 -39.46
N GLU A 254 10.52 24.23 -39.42
CA GLU A 254 9.86 24.74 -38.20
C GLU A 254 8.71 23.82 -37.75
N SER A 255 7.87 23.34 -38.69
CA SER A 255 6.84 22.34 -38.39
C SER A 255 7.44 21.00 -37.94
N MET A 256 8.47 20.48 -38.63
CA MET A 256 9.19 19.27 -38.19
C MET A 256 9.85 19.43 -36.81
N GLN A 257 10.32 20.63 -36.44
CA GLN A 257 10.82 20.88 -35.09
C GLN A 257 9.69 20.87 -34.05
N SER A 258 8.54 21.49 -34.36
CA SER A 258 7.34 21.45 -33.51
C SER A 258 6.87 20.00 -33.29
N ASP A 259 6.73 19.23 -34.37
CA ASP A 259 6.37 17.80 -34.33
C ASP A 259 7.39 16.99 -33.52
N ARG A 260 8.70 17.23 -33.71
CA ARG A 260 9.75 16.57 -32.93
C ARG A 260 9.61 16.86 -31.43
N THR A 261 9.29 18.09 -31.02
CA THR A 261 9.06 18.41 -29.60
C THR A 261 7.78 17.77 -29.06
N THR A 262 6.71 17.71 -29.86
CA THR A 262 5.43 17.09 -29.51
C THR A 262 5.58 15.57 -29.35
N ILE A 263 6.24 14.91 -30.31
CA ILE A 263 6.58 13.49 -30.27
C ILE A 263 7.53 13.20 -29.10
N SER A 264 8.54 14.03 -28.86
CA SER A 264 9.44 13.87 -27.71
C SER A 264 8.69 13.93 -26.37
N ARG A 265 7.72 14.85 -26.23
CA ARG A 265 6.88 14.96 -25.03
C ARG A 265 6.00 13.71 -24.85
N ALA A 266 5.34 13.27 -25.92
CA ALA A 266 4.51 12.06 -25.91
C ALA A 266 5.34 10.80 -25.62
N LEU A 267 6.56 10.69 -26.15
CA LEU A 267 7.49 9.59 -25.85
C LEU A 267 7.97 9.62 -24.40
N SER A 268 8.16 10.80 -23.80
CA SER A 268 8.49 10.93 -22.37
C SER A 268 7.34 10.44 -21.50
N GLN A 269 6.11 10.89 -21.78
CA GLN A 269 4.90 10.44 -21.07
C GLN A 269 4.65 8.93 -21.24
N ASN A 270 4.98 8.36 -22.41
CA ASN A 270 4.90 6.91 -22.65
C ASN A 270 6.03 6.10 -21.98
N ARG A 271 7.09 6.73 -21.46
CA ARG A 271 8.07 6.09 -20.57
C ARG A 271 7.58 6.13 -19.13
N GLU A 272 7.20 7.32 -18.67
CA GLU A 272 6.64 7.56 -17.33
C GLU A 272 5.44 6.66 -17.03
N LEU A 273 4.49 6.51 -17.97
CA LEU A 273 3.36 5.58 -17.83
C LEU A 273 3.76 4.09 -17.82
N LYS A 274 4.90 3.72 -18.42
CA LYS A 274 5.44 2.35 -18.36
C LYS A 274 6.21 2.11 -17.07
N GLU A 275 6.90 3.12 -16.56
CA GLU A 275 7.57 3.11 -15.27
C GLU A 275 6.53 2.96 -14.15
N GLN A 276 5.48 3.78 -14.15
CA GLN A 276 4.32 3.64 -13.24
C GLN A 276 3.63 2.26 -13.36
N LEU A 277 3.46 1.73 -14.58
CA LEU A 277 2.90 0.38 -14.77
C LEU A 277 3.81 -0.72 -14.19
N ALA A 278 5.14 -0.59 -14.34
CA ALA A 278 6.11 -1.51 -13.77
C ALA A 278 6.18 -1.39 -12.24
N GLU A 279 6.09 -0.18 -11.68
CA GLU A 279 5.98 0.05 -10.24
C GLU A 279 4.72 -0.58 -9.64
N LEU A 280 3.57 -0.43 -10.30
CA LEU A 280 2.32 -1.10 -9.92
C LEU A 280 2.45 -2.63 -10.00
N GLN A 281 3.02 -3.17 -11.08
CA GLN A 281 3.26 -4.62 -11.21
C GLN A 281 4.19 -5.15 -10.11
N ASN A 282 5.29 -4.45 -9.82
CA ASN A 282 6.20 -4.77 -8.72
C ASN A 282 5.49 -4.66 -7.35
N GLY A 283 4.61 -3.66 -7.18
CA GLY A 283 3.77 -3.51 -6.00
C GLY A 283 2.82 -4.70 -5.81
N PHE A 284 2.12 -5.13 -6.86
CA PHE A 284 1.26 -6.32 -6.83
C PHE A 284 2.06 -7.60 -6.53
N VAL A 285 3.26 -7.77 -7.08
CA VAL A 285 4.12 -8.94 -6.79
C VAL A 285 4.57 -8.92 -5.32
N ARG A 286 5.05 -7.79 -4.81
CA ARG A 286 5.41 -7.64 -3.38
C ARG A 286 4.23 -7.96 -2.46
N LEU A 287 3.08 -7.30 -2.68
CA LEU A 287 1.86 -7.55 -1.90
C LEU A 287 1.38 -9.00 -2.01
N THR A 288 1.56 -9.67 -3.15
CA THR A 288 1.19 -11.09 -3.30
C THR A 288 2.12 -12.00 -2.49
N ASN A 289 3.42 -11.71 -2.49
CA ASN A 289 4.40 -12.45 -1.68
C ASN A 289 4.19 -12.21 -0.18
N GLU A 290 4.02 -10.95 0.24
CA GLU A 290 3.70 -10.56 1.62
C GLU A 290 2.41 -11.24 2.12
N ASN A 291 1.34 -11.27 1.29
CA ASN A 291 0.12 -12.00 1.63
C ASN A 291 0.34 -13.52 1.72
N MET A 292 1.20 -14.10 0.88
CA MET A 292 1.57 -15.52 0.95
C MET A 292 2.35 -15.84 2.24
N GLU A 293 3.33 -15.01 2.59
CA GLU A 293 4.13 -15.14 3.82
C GLU A 293 3.26 -14.99 5.07
N ILE A 294 2.42 -13.96 5.14
CA ILE A 294 1.46 -13.75 6.24
C ILE A 294 0.46 -14.91 6.33
N THR A 295 -0.02 -15.42 5.20
CA THR A 295 -0.93 -16.58 5.16
C THR A 295 -0.24 -17.86 5.63
N SER A 296 1.02 -18.07 5.25
CA SER A 296 1.85 -19.21 5.70
C SER A 296 2.13 -19.14 7.20
N ALA A 297 2.56 -17.98 7.71
CA ALA A 297 2.79 -17.73 9.12
C ALA A 297 1.51 -17.92 9.96
N LEU A 298 0.37 -17.45 9.45
CA LEU A 298 -0.94 -17.66 10.07
C LEU A 298 -1.33 -19.16 10.10
N GLN A 299 -0.98 -19.94 9.07
CA GLN A 299 -1.21 -21.39 9.06
C GLN A 299 -0.30 -22.12 10.05
N SER A 300 0.98 -21.75 10.19
CA SER A 300 1.86 -22.33 11.21
C SER A 300 1.42 -21.96 12.63
N GLU A 301 1.01 -20.71 12.90
CA GLU A 301 0.46 -20.31 14.19
C GLU A 301 -0.85 -21.02 14.50
N GLN A 302 -1.72 -21.24 13.51
CA GLN A 302 -2.90 -22.09 13.68
C GLN A 302 -2.56 -23.56 13.96
N HIS A 303 -1.43 -24.08 13.44
CA HIS A 303 -0.96 -25.42 13.76
C HIS A 303 -0.44 -25.50 15.20
N VAL A 304 0.44 -24.59 15.61
CA VAL A 304 0.95 -24.48 16.98
C VAL A 304 -0.20 -24.32 17.99
N LYS A 305 -1.19 -23.47 17.69
CA LYS A 305 -2.41 -23.31 18.50
C LYS A 305 -3.20 -24.62 18.65
N LYS A 306 -3.31 -25.43 17.59
CA LYS A 306 -3.96 -26.76 17.64
C LYS A 306 -3.17 -27.74 18.49
N GLU A 307 -1.84 -27.72 18.44
CA GLU A 307 -1.00 -28.55 19.33
C GLU A 307 -1.07 -28.13 20.78
N LEU A 308 -1.02 -26.82 21.07
CA LEU A 308 -1.17 -26.30 22.43
C LEU A 308 -2.54 -26.65 23.01
N ALA A 309 -3.61 -26.59 22.20
CA ALA A 309 -4.93 -27.05 22.62
C ALA A 309 -4.97 -28.55 22.94
N LYS A 310 -4.30 -29.42 22.16
CA LYS A 310 -4.14 -30.85 22.49
C LYS A 310 -3.38 -31.06 23.80
N LYS A 311 -2.22 -30.41 23.95
CA LYS A 311 -1.37 -30.50 25.15
C LYS A 311 -2.10 -30.01 26.41
N LEU A 312 -2.94 -28.97 26.29
CA LEU A 312 -3.81 -28.52 27.37
C LEU A 312 -4.90 -29.56 27.71
N GLY A 313 -5.49 -30.20 26.71
CA GLY A 313 -6.42 -31.33 26.89
C GLY A 313 -5.78 -32.48 27.66
N GLU A 314 -4.62 -32.98 27.21
CA GLU A 314 -3.87 -34.05 27.88
C GLU A 314 -3.51 -33.71 29.34
N LEU A 315 -3.12 -32.45 29.60
CA LEU A 315 -2.83 -31.99 30.97
C LEU A 315 -4.08 -31.87 31.83
N GLN A 316 -5.23 -31.52 31.24
CA GLN A 316 -6.51 -31.43 31.93
C GLN A 316 -7.09 -32.82 32.24
N GLU A 317 -6.90 -33.81 31.35
CA GLU A 317 -7.21 -35.22 31.56
C GLU A 317 -6.36 -35.80 32.71
N ARG A 318 -5.02 -35.64 32.66
CA ARG A 318 -4.12 -36.06 33.76
C ARG A 318 -4.43 -35.38 35.10
N LEU A 319 -4.92 -34.14 35.08
CA LEU A 319 -5.41 -33.45 36.28
C LEU A 319 -6.74 -34.01 36.79
N GLY A 320 -7.56 -34.65 35.95
CA GLY A 320 -8.71 -35.45 36.34
C GLY A 320 -8.25 -36.75 37.01
N GLU A 321 -7.44 -37.55 36.33
CA GLU A 321 -6.87 -38.82 36.83
C GLU A 321 -6.21 -38.65 38.21
N LEU A 322 -5.40 -37.59 38.38
CA LEU A 322 -4.76 -37.26 39.65
C LEU A 322 -5.76 -36.89 40.76
N LYS A 323 -6.85 -36.17 40.44
CA LYS A 323 -7.90 -35.85 41.43
C LYS A 323 -8.65 -37.10 41.86
N GLU A 324 -9.10 -37.93 40.91
CA GLU A 324 -9.76 -39.20 41.20
C GLU A 324 -8.86 -40.11 42.06
N THR A 325 -7.56 -40.17 41.75
CA THR A 325 -6.57 -40.91 42.54
C THR A 325 -6.44 -40.34 43.97
N VAL A 326 -6.42 -39.01 44.13
CA VAL A 326 -6.37 -38.36 45.46
C VAL A 326 -7.66 -38.55 46.24
N GLU A 327 -8.82 -38.51 45.59
CA GLU A 327 -10.13 -38.74 46.22
C GLU A 327 -10.26 -40.20 46.69
N LEU A 328 -9.86 -41.17 45.86
CA LEU A 328 -9.76 -42.58 46.25
C LEU A 328 -8.81 -42.78 47.44
N LYS A 329 -7.62 -42.16 47.43
CA LYS A 329 -6.68 -42.25 48.55
C LYS A 329 -7.17 -41.52 49.81
N SER A 330 -7.99 -40.48 49.67
CA SER A 330 -8.68 -39.83 50.79
C SER A 330 -9.74 -40.76 51.40
N GLN A 331 -10.52 -41.45 50.58
CA GLN A 331 -11.51 -42.45 51.04
C GLN A 331 -10.83 -43.65 51.72
N GLU A 332 -9.74 -44.18 51.16
CA GLU A 332 -8.91 -45.21 51.82
C GLU A 332 -8.39 -44.74 53.18
N ALA A 333 -7.86 -43.52 53.27
CA ALA A 333 -7.34 -42.95 54.52
C ALA A 333 -8.45 -42.73 55.56
N GLN A 334 -9.65 -42.32 55.13
CA GLN A 334 -10.83 -42.22 56.01
C GLN A 334 -11.24 -43.58 56.55
N GLY A 335 -11.35 -44.62 55.70
CA GLY A 335 -11.68 -45.98 56.15
C GLY A 335 -10.64 -46.58 57.11
N LEU A 336 -9.34 -46.33 56.88
CA LEU A 336 -8.28 -46.71 57.82
C LEU A 336 -8.34 -45.93 59.15
N GLN A 337 -8.74 -44.66 59.11
CA GLN A 337 -8.97 -43.87 60.31
C GLN A 337 -10.19 -44.37 61.10
N GLU A 338 -11.31 -44.70 60.44
CA GLU A 338 -12.48 -45.30 61.10
C GLU A 338 -12.12 -46.64 61.77
N GLN A 339 -11.33 -47.49 61.11
CA GLN A 339 -10.83 -48.74 61.71
C GLN A 339 -9.92 -48.50 62.92
N ARG A 340 -9.04 -47.49 62.87
CA ARG A 340 -8.24 -47.06 64.03
C ARG A 340 -9.13 -46.65 65.19
N ASP A 341 -10.14 -45.83 64.93
CA ASP A 341 -10.99 -45.24 65.98
C ASP A 341 -11.96 -46.29 66.58
N GLN A 342 -12.40 -47.27 65.78
CA GLN A 342 -13.09 -48.47 66.28
C GLN A 342 -12.18 -49.27 67.24
N CYS A 343 -10.95 -49.58 66.83
CA CYS A 343 -9.98 -50.29 67.68
C CYS A 343 -9.64 -49.53 68.98
N LEU A 344 -9.51 -48.20 68.92
CA LEU A 344 -9.34 -47.35 70.10
C LEU A 344 -10.56 -47.41 71.03
N SER A 345 -11.78 -47.41 70.48
CA SER A 345 -13.00 -47.52 71.29
C SER A 345 -13.10 -48.87 72.00
N HIS A 346 -12.72 -49.98 71.35
CA HIS A 346 -12.67 -51.31 71.97
C HIS A 346 -11.62 -51.37 73.09
N LEU A 347 -10.44 -50.76 72.87
CA LEU A 347 -9.41 -50.64 73.91
C LEU A 347 -9.86 -49.79 75.11
N GLN A 348 -10.60 -48.70 74.88
CA GLN A 348 -11.20 -47.91 75.96
C GLN A 348 -12.26 -48.69 76.74
N GLN A 349 -13.14 -49.44 76.06
CA GLN A 349 -14.13 -50.31 76.71
C GLN A 349 -13.44 -51.38 77.58
N TYR A 350 -12.38 -52.01 77.07
CA TYR A 350 -11.59 -53.00 77.80
C TYR A 350 -10.89 -52.39 79.03
N ALA A 351 -10.28 -51.21 78.89
CA ALA A 351 -9.65 -50.48 79.99
C ALA A 351 -10.67 -50.06 81.07
N ALA A 352 -11.86 -49.60 80.68
CA ALA A 352 -12.94 -49.26 81.60
C ALA A 352 -13.46 -50.49 82.37
N ALA A 353 -13.63 -51.63 81.69
CA ALA A 353 -14.02 -52.89 82.34
C ALA A 353 -12.96 -53.37 83.35
N TYR A 354 -11.66 -53.20 83.04
CA TYR A 354 -10.58 -53.50 83.99
C TYR A 354 -10.58 -52.55 85.20
N GLN A 355 -10.84 -51.26 85.01
CA GLN A 355 -10.98 -50.30 86.11
C GLN A 355 -12.19 -50.63 87.01
N GLN A 356 -13.31 -51.04 86.42
CA GLN A 356 -14.49 -51.52 87.18
C GLN A 356 -14.17 -52.79 87.98
N HIS A 357 -13.45 -53.75 87.41
CA HIS A 357 -13.02 -54.95 88.14
C HIS A 357 -12.06 -54.64 89.28
N LEU A 358 -11.14 -53.68 89.13
CA LEU A 358 -10.25 -53.24 90.20
C LEU A 358 -11.04 -52.57 91.34
N ALA A 359 -11.95 -51.65 91.03
CA ALA A 359 -12.80 -51.00 92.04
C ALA A 359 -13.70 -52.00 92.79
N ALA A 360 -14.27 -52.98 92.10
CA ALA A 360 -15.04 -54.06 92.73
C ALA A 360 -14.17 -54.99 93.60
N TYR A 361 -12.91 -55.21 93.24
CA TYR A 361 -11.97 -55.95 94.06
C TYR A 361 -11.57 -55.17 95.32
N GLU A 362 -11.32 -53.87 95.21
CA GLU A 362 -11.06 -52.98 96.34
C GLU A 362 -12.25 -52.94 97.33
N GLN A 363 -13.48 -52.85 96.81
CA GLN A 363 -14.72 -53.00 97.61
C GLN A 363 -14.74 -54.34 98.34
N LEU A 364 -14.54 -55.47 97.64
CA LEU A 364 -14.52 -56.79 98.26
C LEU A 364 -13.41 -56.95 99.32
N THR A 365 -12.27 -56.26 99.17
CA THR A 365 -11.24 -56.23 100.24
C THR A 365 -11.67 -55.41 101.45
N SER A 366 -12.36 -54.26 101.26
CA SER A 366 -12.85 -53.46 102.39
C SER A 366 -13.99 -54.15 103.15
N GLU A 367 -14.88 -54.86 102.46
CA GLU A 367 -15.90 -55.74 103.06
C GLU A 367 -15.26 -56.87 103.87
N LYS A 368 -14.24 -57.56 103.33
CA LYS A 368 -13.49 -58.59 104.06
C LYS A 368 -12.80 -58.03 105.28
N GLU A 369 -12.22 -56.83 105.22
CA GLU A 369 -11.65 -56.17 106.39
C GLU A 369 -12.71 -55.81 107.44
N ALA A 370 -13.89 -55.32 107.02
CA ALA A 370 -14.99 -55.02 107.93
C ALA A 370 -15.47 -56.29 108.66
N LEU A 371 -15.64 -57.40 107.93
CA LEU A 371 -15.97 -58.71 108.50
C LEU A 371 -14.88 -59.23 109.47
N HIS A 372 -13.59 -59.04 109.16
CA HIS A 372 -12.52 -59.40 110.10
C HIS A 372 -12.54 -58.54 111.37
N LYS A 373 -12.82 -57.23 111.25
CA LYS A 373 -12.98 -56.32 112.40
C LYS A 373 -14.19 -56.72 113.26
N GLN A 374 -15.30 -57.12 112.64
CA GLN A 374 -16.49 -57.61 113.33
C GLN A 374 -16.24 -58.96 114.03
N LEU A 375 -15.56 -59.91 113.38
CA LEU A 375 -15.20 -61.21 113.97
C LEU A 375 -14.24 -61.04 115.16
N LEU A 376 -13.28 -60.11 115.07
CA LEU A 376 -12.37 -59.79 116.18
C LEU A 376 -13.14 -59.23 117.39
N LEU A 377 -14.10 -58.32 117.15
CA LEU A 377 -14.95 -57.77 118.20
C LEU A 377 -15.83 -58.85 118.85
N GLN A 378 -16.42 -59.74 118.05
CA GLN A 378 -17.19 -60.88 118.55
C GLN A 378 -16.32 -61.85 119.38
N THR A 379 -15.06 -62.06 118.97
CA THR A 379 -14.11 -62.88 119.74
C THR A 379 -13.80 -62.23 121.10
N GLN A 380 -13.55 -60.91 121.13
CA GLN A 380 -13.32 -60.17 122.38
C GLN A 380 -14.53 -60.22 123.34
N LEU A 381 -15.76 -60.15 122.81
CA LEU A 381 -16.98 -60.31 123.59
C LEU A 381 -17.13 -61.75 124.13
N MET A 382 -16.79 -62.77 123.34
CA MET A 382 -16.77 -64.17 123.79
C MET A 382 -15.71 -64.41 124.88
N ASP A 383 -14.54 -63.80 124.79
CA ASP A 383 -13.49 -63.89 125.81
C ASP A 383 -13.92 -63.18 127.12
N GLN A 384 -14.62 -62.04 127.02
CA GLN A 384 -15.22 -61.35 128.16
C GLN A 384 -16.28 -62.22 128.85
N LEU A 385 -17.24 -62.77 128.11
CA LEU A 385 -18.29 -63.65 128.64
C LEU A 385 -17.70 -64.93 129.28
N GLN A 386 -16.64 -65.51 128.71
CA GLN A 386 -15.94 -66.64 129.32
C GLN A 386 -15.22 -66.23 130.62
N HIS A 387 -14.65 -65.03 130.67
CA HIS A 387 -14.02 -64.52 131.89
C HIS A 387 -15.04 -64.26 133.00
N GLU A 388 -16.20 -63.68 132.67
CA GLU A 388 -17.34 -63.50 133.58
C GLU A 388 -17.91 -64.84 134.06
N GLU A 389 -18.05 -65.84 133.18
CA GLU A 389 -18.51 -67.18 133.55
C GLU A 389 -17.52 -67.87 134.52
N VAL A 390 -16.21 -67.71 134.32
CA VAL A 390 -15.17 -68.22 135.22
C VAL A 390 -15.16 -67.46 136.56
N GLN A 391 -15.34 -66.14 136.57
CA GLN A 391 -15.51 -65.37 137.81
C GLN A 391 -16.77 -65.81 138.58
N GLY A 392 -17.89 -66.01 137.88
CA GLY A 392 -19.14 -66.50 138.47
C GLY A 392 -18.99 -67.90 139.08
N LYS A 393 -18.29 -68.82 138.39
CA LYS A 393 -17.94 -70.15 138.92
C LYS A 393 -17.08 -70.03 140.19
N MET A 394 -16.05 -69.19 140.19
CA MET A 394 -15.19 -68.95 141.36
C MET A 394 -15.98 -68.37 142.54
N ALA A 395 -16.88 -67.41 142.30
CA ALA A 395 -17.75 -66.84 143.33
C ALA A 395 -18.70 -67.91 143.93
N ALA A 396 -19.25 -68.79 143.08
CA ALA A 396 -20.08 -69.91 143.53
C ALA A 396 -19.30 -70.95 144.34
N GLU A 397 -18.03 -71.23 144.02
CA GLU A 397 -17.17 -72.10 144.83
C GLU A 397 -16.85 -71.48 146.20
N ILE A 398 -16.54 -70.18 146.26
CA ILE A 398 -16.32 -69.46 147.53
C ILE A 398 -17.58 -69.49 148.41
N ALA A 399 -18.76 -69.20 147.83
CA ALA A 399 -20.03 -69.29 148.55
C ALA A 399 -20.29 -70.72 149.06
N ARG A 400 -19.94 -71.75 148.29
CA ARG A 400 -20.07 -73.15 148.68
C ARG A 400 -19.14 -73.54 149.83
N GLN A 401 -17.90 -73.04 149.85
CA GLN A 401 -16.96 -73.23 150.96
C GLN A 401 -17.47 -72.57 152.25
N GLN A 402 -17.96 -71.32 152.17
CA GLN A 402 -18.57 -70.62 153.31
C GLN A 402 -19.80 -71.36 153.85
N LEU A 403 -20.63 -71.92 152.97
CA LEU A 403 -21.80 -72.70 153.36
C LEU A 403 -21.40 -74.01 154.07
N GLN A 404 -20.33 -74.67 153.63
CA GLN A 404 -19.78 -75.82 154.34
C GLN A 404 -19.24 -75.45 155.74
N GLU A 405 -18.45 -74.38 155.86
CA GLU A 405 -17.94 -73.90 157.16
C GLU A 405 -19.06 -73.55 158.16
N THR A 406 -20.17 -73.00 157.67
CA THR A 406 -21.32 -72.68 158.52
C THR A 406 -22.11 -73.91 158.94
N GLN A 407 -22.19 -74.94 158.08
CA GLN A 407 -22.82 -76.22 158.41
C GLN A 407 -22.04 -77.00 159.48
N GLU A 408 -20.71 -77.08 159.39
CA GLU A 408 -19.86 -77.74 160.39
C GLU A 408 -20.01 -77.11 161.79
N ARG A 409 -20.20 -75.78 161.87
CA ARG A 409 -20.46 -75.05 163.13
C ARG A 409 -21.88 -75.30 163.68
N LEU A 410 -22.84 -75.58 162.82
CA LEU A 410 -24.22 -75.90 163.21
C LEU A 410 -24.33 -77.32 163.79
N GLU A 411 -23.58 -78.27 163.23
CA GLU A 411 -23.57 -79.67 163.71
C GLU A 411 -22.92 -79.79 165.10
N ALA A 412 -21.87 -79.01 165.39
CA ALA A 412 -21.28 -78.93 166.73
C ALA A 412 -22.27 -78.42 167.80
N THR A 413 -22.98 -77.33 167.51
CA THR A 413 -23.97 -76.72 168.43
C THR A 413 -25.26 -77.54 168.56
N SER A 414 -25.54 -78.44 167.62
CA SER A 414 -26.62 -79.42 167.70
C SER A 414 -26.37 -80.52 168.75
N GLN A 415 -25.11 -80.97 168.91
CA GLN A 415 -24.76 -82.07 169.81
C GLN A 415 -24.82 -81.66 171.30
N GLU A 416 -24.37 -80.45 171.65
CA GLU A 416 -24.42 -79.95 173.03
C GLU A 416 -25.87 -79.76 173.53
N ASN A 417 -26.79 -79.34 172.64
CA ASN A 417 -28.20 -79.12 172.98
C ASN A 417 -28.93 -80.40 173.44
N GLN A 418 -28.48 -81.59 172.99
CA GLN A 418 -29.17 -82.85 173.30
C GLN A 418 -28.91 -83.38 174.72
N GLN A 419 -27.88 -82.90 175.43
CA GLN A 419 -27.53 -83.42 176.77
C GLN A 419 -28.18 -82.67 177.94
N LEU A 420 -28.62 -81.43 177.77
CA LEU A 420 -29.20 -80.61 178.86
C LEU A 420 -30.73 -80.62 178.91
N GLN A 421 -31.41 -81.24 177.92
CA GLN A 421 -32.86 -81.14 177.72
C GLN A 421 -33.70 -82.07 178.62
N ALA A 422 -33.32 -82.21 179.91
CA ALA A 422 -33.92 -83.15 180.86
C ALA A 422 -34.41 -82.54 182.19
N GLN A 423 -34.32 -81.21 182.39
CA GLN A 423 -34.81 -80.55 183.62
C GLN A 423 -35.43 -79.14 183.39
N LEU A 424 -36.76 -79.07 183.21
CA LEU A 424 -37.64 -77.90 183.50
C LEU A 424 -37.40 -76.59 182.67
N SER A 425 -38.33 -75.63 182.48
CA SER A 425 -39.80 -75.59 182.64
C SER A 425 -40.41 -74.28 182.05
N LEU A 426 -41.69 -74.34 181.64
CA LEU A 426 -42.73 -73.28 181.70
C LEU A 426 -42.53 -71.87 181.06
N LEU A 427 -43.37 -71.63 180.04
CA LEU A 427 -44.18 -70.40 179.75
C LEU A 427 -43.54 -69.11 179.16
N ALA A 428 -44.39 -68.38 178.41
CA ALA A 428 -44.37 -66.96 178.02
C ALA A 428 -43.80 -66.53 176.64
N LEU A 429 -44.42 -65.44 176.15
CA LEU A 429 -44.16 -64.57 174.96
C LEU A 429 -43.33 -63.33 175.43
N PRO A 430 -42.90 -62.35 174.59
CA PRO A 430 -43.15 -62.07 173.17
C PRO A 430 -41.86 -62.09 172.30
N GLY A 431 -41.74 -61.44 171.13
CA GLY A 431 -41.41 -60.01 170.94
C GLY A 431 -39.88 -59.83 170.83
N GLU A 432 -39.27 -59.05 169.92
CA GLU A 432 -39.69 -57.90 169.08
C GLU A 432 -39.06 -58.03 167.66
N GLU A 433 -39.64 -57.44 166.60
CA GLU A 433 -39.11 -56.31 165.78
C GLU A 433 -37.72 -56.58 165.10
N GLU A 434 -37.48 -56.40 163.79
CA GLU A 434 -37.70 -55.26 162.86
C GLU A 434 -37.65 -55.75 161.37
N THR A 435 -37.96 -55.03 160.27
CA THR A 435 -38.76 -53.81 160.00
C THR A 435 -39.04 -53.72 158.47
N THR A 436 -40.27 -53.38 158.06
CA THR A 436 -40.73 -52.93 156.70
C THR A 436 -40.75 -53.93 155.52
N TYR A 437 -41.83 -53.83 154.71
CA TYR A 437 -42.11 -54.56 153.47
C TYR A 437 -42.60 -53.56 152.38
N TYR A 438 -42.32 -53.83 151.09
CA TYR A 438 -42.88 -53.22 149.85
C TYR A 438 -42.86 -51.67 149.74
N LEU A 439 -42.36 -51.05 148.66
CA LEU A 439 -42.75 -51.19 147.25
C LEU A 439 -41.62 -50.74 146.29
N SER A 440 -41.76 -51.10 145.00
CA SER A 440 -41.15 -50.54 143.76
C SER A 440 -39.92 -49.62 143.88
N PRO A 441 -38.85 -49.92 143.12
CA PRO A 441 -38.88 -49.57 141.69
C PRO A 441 -38.55 -50.73 140.75
N GLY A 442 -38.88 -50.56 139.46
CA GLY A 442 -38.54 -51.51 138.40
C GLY A 442 -38.30 -50.80 137.07
N ASP A 443 -37.08 -50.93 136.58
CA ASP A 443 -36.54 -50.71 135.23
C ASP A 443 -35.39 -51.77 135.10
N VAL A 444 -34.75 -52.11 133.97
CA VAL A 444 -34.49 -51.38 132.71
C VAL A 444 -34.37 -52.39 131.54
N GLU A 445 -34.97 -52.05 130.38
CA GLU A 445 -34.67 -52.49 128.99
C GLU A 445 -34.81 -53.97 128.53
N GLN A 446 -34.78 -54.14 127.18
CA GLN A 446 -35.10 -55.32 126.33
C GLN A 446 -36.61 -55.72 126.25
N GLU A 447 -37.22 -56.01 125.09
CA GLU A 447 -36.86 -55.75 123.67
C GLU A 447 -38.13 -55.87 122.76
N GLU A 448 -38.00 -55.58 121.45
CA GLU A 448 -38.87 -55.92 120.29
C GLU A 448 -40.31 -55.32 120.07
N ASP A 449 -40.43 -54.71 118.87
CA ASP A 449 -41.51 -54.78 117.83
C ASP A 449 -42.85 -53.98 117.76
N GLU A 450 -43.12 -53.64 116.48
CA GLU A 450 -44.38 -53.41 115.71
C GLU A 450 -45.34 -52.19 115.85
N GLU A 451 -45.65 -51.66 114.66
CA GLU A 451 -46.77 -50.81 114.17
C GLU A 451 -47.02 -49.35 114.64
N ALA A 452 -47.75 -48.59 113.79
CA ALA A 452 -47.77 -47.12 113.73
C ALA A 452 -49.09 -46.47 114.18
N PRO A 453 -49.12 -45.13 114.46
CA PRO A 453 -49.49 -44.19 113.39
C PRO A 453 -48.86 -42.75 113.45
N ARG A 454 -49.12 -41.97 112.38
CA ARG A 454 -48.82 -40.52 112.19
C ARG A 454 -49.72 -39.60 113.07
N PRO A 455 -49.48 -38.27 113.24
CA PRO A 455 -48.77 -37.30 112.35
C PRO A 455 -47.78 -36.36 113.15
N SER A 456 -47.36 -35.13 112.78
CA SER A 456 -47.70 -34.13 111.74
C SER A 456 -46.60 -33.04 111.57
N LEU A 457 -46.67 -32.24 110.49
CA LEU A 457 -46.04 -30.89 110.29
C LEU A 457 -44.49 -30.83 110.20
N THR A 458 -43.84 -30.20 109.19
CA THR A 458 -44.33 -29.55 107.95
C THR A 458 -43.30 -29.64 106.81
N ILE A 459 -43.80 -29.66 105.59
CA ILE A 459 -43.16 -29.61 104.26
C ILE A 459 -42.58 -28.20 103.97
N PRO A 460 -41.40 -28.07 103.32
CA PRO A 460 -41.37 -27.76 101.88
C PRO A 460 -40.73 -28.86 101.01
N GLU A 461 -41.52 -29.33 100.05
CA GLU A 461 -41.18 -30.18 98.92
C GLU A 461 -40.96 -29.30 97.67
N ASP A 462 -40.72 -29.94 96.53
CA ASP A 462 -40.89 -29.45 95.16
C ASP A 462 -40.17 -28.16 94.73
N LEU A 463 -39.11 -28.37 93.93
CA LEU A 463 -38.74 -27.47 92.82
C LEU A 463 -38.54 -28.23 91.50
N ASP A 464 -39.31 -29.30 91.25
CA ASP A 464 -39.58 -29.82 89.89
C ASP A 464 -40.58 -28.91 89.15
N SER A 465 -40.39 -27.59 89.26
CA SER A 465 -41.22 -26.56 88.67
C SER A 465 -40.46 -25.79 87.59
N ARG A 466 -41.16 -25.49 86.50
CA ARG A 466 -40.68 -24.68 85.38
C ARG A 466 -40.14 -23.30 85.82
N GLU A 467 -40.62 -22.81 86.96
CA GLU A 467 -40.31 -21.48 87.48
C GLU A 467 -38.96 -21.41 88.19
N ALA A 468 -38.48 -22.50 88.81
CA ALA A 468 -37.11 -22.58 89.35
C ALA A 468 -36.05 -22.48 88.24
N MET A 469 -36.27 -23.24 87.16
CA MET A 469 -35.39 -23.24 85.99
C MET A 469 -35.41 -21.87 85.28
N VAL A 470 -36.58 -21.23 85.19
CA VAL A 470 -36.72 -19.85 84.69
C VAL A 470 -36.06 -18.83 85.61
N ALA A 471 -36.09 -18.99 86.94
CA ALA A 471 -35.40 -18.10 87.88
C ALA A 471 -33.87 -18.17 87.72
N PHE A 472 -33.32 -19.38 87.48
CA PHE A 472 -31.90 -19.56 87.17
C PHE A 472 -31.52 -18.94 85.82
N PHE A 473 -32.31 -19.14 84.76
CA PHE A 473 -32.06 -18.48 83.48
C PHE A 473 -32.22 -16.96 83.54
N ASN A 474 -33.19 -16.42 84.29
CA ASN A 474 -33.38 -14.99 84.46
C ASN A 474 -32.22 -14.33 85.22
N THR A 475 -31.67 -14.98 86.26
CA THR A 475 -30.48 -14.48 86.95
C THR A 475 -29.22 -14.56 86.08
N ALA A 476 -29.07 -15.63 85.29
CA ALA A 476 -27.99 -15.73 84.29
C ALA A 476 -28.09 -14.63 83.22
N ILE A 477 -29.28 -14.39 82.66
CA ILE A 477 -29.55 -13.34 81.66
C ILE A 477 -29.30 -11.95 82.24
N ALA A 478 -29.81 -11.64 83.44
CA ALA A 478 -29.55 -10.35 84.10
C ALA A 478 -28.03 -10.10 84.27
N SER A 479 -27.26 -11.13 84.66
CA SER A 479 -25.79 -11.01 84.78
C SER A 479 -25.06 -10.80 83.44
N ALA A 480 -25.68 -11.16 82.32
CA ALA A 480 -25.15 -10.95 80.97
C ALA A 480 -25.55 -9.57 80.41
N GLU A 481 -26.79 -9.14 80.66
CA GLU A 481 -27.27 -7.80 80.32
C GLU A 481 -26.52 -6.72 81.11
N GLU A 482 -26.20 -6.96 82.38
CA GLU A 482 -25.39 -6.05 83.19
C GLU A 482 -23.97 -5.87 82.62
N LYS A 483 -23.32 -6.97 82.20
CA LYS A 483 -22.00 -6.91 81.53
C LYS A 483 -22.07 -6.15 80.20
N LEU A 484 -23.15 -6.34 79.42
CA LEU A 484 -23.39 -5.55 78.20
C LEU A 484 -23.66 -4.08 78.50
N ALA A 485 -24.33 -3.74 79.61
CA ALA A 485 -24.54 -2.37 80.05
C ALA A 485 -23.22 -1.70 80.47
N GLN A 486 -22.37 -2.40 81.22
CA GLN A 486 -21.03 -1.93 81.63
C GLN A 486 -20.14 -1.65 80.40
N LEU A 487 -20.05 -2.57 79.43
CA LEU A 487 -19.32 -2.36 78.18
C LEU A 487 -19.87 -1.19 77.35
N ARG A 488 -21.21 -1.04 77.28
CA ARG A 488 -21.85 0.11 76.62
C ARG A 488 -21.55 1.44 77.32
N MET A 489 -21.38 1.45 78.64
CA MET A 489 -20.96 2.64 79.38
C MET A 489 -19.50 3.00 79.11
N GLN A 490 -18.58 2.03 79.16
CA GLN A 490 -17.17 2.25 78.81
C GLN A 490 -17.01 2.79 77.38
N LEU A 491 -17.77 2.26 76.41
CA LEU A 491 -17.75 2.76 75.02
C LEU A 491 -18.27 4.19 74.88
N ARG A 492 -19.29 4.60 75.67
CA ARG A 492 -19.76 5.99 75.72
C ARG A 492 -18.72 6.90 76.35
N GLU A 493 -18.06 6.46 77.42
CA GLU A 493 -17.04 7.24 78.10
C GLU A 493 -15.81 7.46 77.21
N GLN A 494 -15.32 6.42 76.52
CA GLN A 494 -14.24 6.57 75.54
C GLN A 494 -14.63 7.52 74.40
N LYS A 495 -15.85 7.42 73.86
CA LYS A 495 -16.34 8.37 72.84
C LYS A 495 -16.49 9.81 73.38
N ALA A 496 -16.76 9.99 74.66
CA ALA A 496 -16.73 11.31 75.30
C ALA A 496 -15.29 11.85 75.43
N ARG A 497 -14.34 11.03 75.87
CA ARG A 497 -12.90 11.36 75.96
C ARG A 497 -12.31 11.73 74.60
N CYS A 498 -12.63 11.00 73.53
CA CYS A 498 -12.20 11.36 72.17
C CYS A 498 -12.77 12.71 71.70
N ARG A 499 -14.02 13.02 72.04
CA ARG A 499 -14.66 14.30 71.69
C ARG A 499 -14.06 15.48 72.45
N SER A 500 -13.79 15.35 73.76
CA SER A 500 -13.14 16.42 74.52
C SER A 500 -11.71 16.67 74.06
N LEU A 501 -10.95 15.64 73.69
CA LEU A 501 -9.64 15.79 73.05
C LEU A 501 -9.73 16.54 71.70
N ALA A 502 -10.70 16.20 70.84
CA ALA A 502 -10.91 16.91 69.57
C ALA A 502 -11.26 18.40 69.78
N HIS A 503 -12.09 18.72 70.77
CA HIS A 503 -12.41 20.12 71.13
C HIS A 503 -11.23 20.88 71.74
N LEU A 504 -10.27 20.19 72.38
CA LEU A 504 -9.03 20.79 72.91
C LEU A 504 -7.96 21.04 71.83
N ALA A 505 -7.99 20.30 70.71
CA ALA A 505 -7.04 20.47 69.62
C ALA A 505 -7.36 21.68 68.71
N ALA A 506 -8.65 21.95 68.46
CA ALA A 506 -9.10 23.00 67.54
C ALA A 506 -8.53 24.42 67.82
N PRO A 507 -8.37 24.90 69.07
CA PRO A 507 -7.82 26.23 69.36
C PRO A 507 -6.30 26.35 69.16
N VAL A 508 -5.58 25.23 68.96
CA VAL A 508 -4.11 25.22 68.84
C VAL A 508 -3.69 25.57 67.42
N GLN A 509 -4.35 25.01 66.40
CA GLN A 509 -4.04 25.28 65.00
C GLN A 509 -4.27 26.76 64.64
N SER A 510 -5.37 27.37 65.09
CA SER A 510 -5.68 28.78 64.81
C SER A 510 -4.76 29.81 65.48
N LYS A 511 -3.84 29.39 66.34
CA LYS A 511 -2.83 30.26 66.97
C LYS A 511 -1.47 30.23 66.29
N LEU A 512 -1.13 29.14 65.57
CA LEU A 512 0.21 28.95 65.01
C LEU A 512 0.45 29.67 63.68
N GLU A 513 -0.59 30.06 62.95
CA GLU A 513 -0.47 30.73 61.65
C GLU A 513 -0.05 32.22 61.70
N LYS A 514 0.20 32.80 62.89
CA LYS A 514 0.39 34.26 63.06
C LYS A 514 1.73 34.76 63.61
N GLU A 515 2.67 33.90 63.99
CA GLU A 515 3.96 34.32 64.57
C GLU A 515 5.17 33.85 63.75
N ALA A 516 5.12 34.07 62.43
CA ALA A 516 6.21 33.77 61.50
C ALA A 516 7.24 34.92 61.37
N VAL A 517 7.86 35.35 62.49
CA VAL A 517 8.89 36.42 62.48
C VAL A 517 10.12 36.10 63.38
N VAL A 518 11.09 35.38 62.80
CA VAL A 518 12.55 35.69 62.77
C VAL A 518 13.23 36.28 64.03
N PRO A 519 14.40 35.78 64.53
CA PRO A 519 15.03 34.45 64.36
C PRO A 519 15.75 33.86 65.62
N ARG A 520 16.11 32.56 65.56
CA ARG A 520 17.14 31.86 66.40
C ARG A 520 16.81 31.74 67.92
N SER A 521 17.24 30.71 68.66
CA SER A 521 18.15 29.59 68.35
C SER A 521 17.91 28.36 69.27
N VAL A 522 18.46 27.21 68.85
CA VAL A 522 18.69 25.96 69.63
C VAL A 522 17.47 25.08 69.90
N SER A 523 17.48 23.93 69.23
CA SER A 523 16.95 22.63 69.67
C SER A 523 15.56 22.58 70.33
N ASP A 524 14.54 22.32 69.50
CA ASP A 524 13.71 21.15 69.81
C ASP A 524 13.37 20.39 68.52
N SER A 525 13.04 19.10 68.65
CA SER A 525 12.95 18.18 67.51
C SER A 525 11.67 18.36 66.69
N VAL A 526 11.81 18.85 65.45
CA VAL A 526 10.80 18.65 64.40
C VAL A 526 10.78 17.15 64.11
N SER A 527 9.69 16.45 64.49
CA SER A 527 9.62 14.98 64.47
C SER A 527 10.16 14.39 63.16
N GLU A 528 10.95 13.33 63.25
CA GLU A 528 11.49 12.61 62.10
C GLU A 528 10.37 12.18 61.14
N GLU A 529 9.20 11.81 61.69
CA GLU A 529 7.97 11.47 60.97
C GLU A 529 7.49 12.61 60.06
N SER A 530 7.64 13.87 60.50
CA SER A 530 7.20 15.05 59.74
C SER A 530 8.20 15.42 58.63
N ASN A 531 9.49 15.20 58.86
CA ASN A 531 10.52 15.31 57.82
C ASN A 531 10.40 14.18 56.78
N GLN A 532 10.08 12.96 57.22
CA GLN A 532 9.79 11.82 56.34
C GLN A 532 8.49 12.03 55.53
N ALA A 533 7.43 12.58 56.15
CA ALA A 533 6.21 12.94 55.43
C ALA A 533 6.47 14.02 54.36
N LEU A 534 7.34 15.00 54.65
CA LEU A 534 7.80 15.98 53.67
C LEU A 534 8.62 15.33 52.55
N HIS A 535 9.51 14.37 52.87
CA HIS A 535 10.30 13.63 51.88
C HIS A 535 9.40 12.81 50.94
N VAL A 536 8.44 12.04 51.47
CA VAL A 536 7.48 11.26 50.69
C VAL A 536 6.55 12.15 49.85
N ALA A 537 6.22 13.35 50.33
CA ALA A 537 5.50 14.35 49.52
C ALA A 537 6.36 14.90 48.37
N MET A 538 7.66 15.13 48.62
CA MET A 538 8.63 15.58 47.61
C MET A 538 8.90 14.50 46.55
N GLU A 539 9.07 13.24 46.95
CA GLU A 539 9.24 12.09 46.04
C GLU A 539 8.02 11.91 45.12
N LYS A 540 6.80 12.02 45.67
CA LYS A 540 5.56 11.98 44.88
C LYS A 540 5.45 13.16 43.91
N LEU A 541 5.90 14.35 44.32
CA LEU A 541 5.94 15.52 43.45
C LEU A 541 6.98 15.36 42.34
N GLN A 542 8.17 14.82 42.65
CA GLN A 542 9.22 14.53 41.68
C GLN A 542 8.81 13.45 40.67
N SER A 543 8.20 12.36 41.15
CA SER A 543 7.64 11.30 40.30
C SER A 543 6.61 11.87 39.33
N ARG A 544 5.67 12.69 39.84
CA ARG A 544 4.65 13.35 39.01
C ARG A 544 5.23 14.38 38.04
N PHE A 545 6.33 15.06 38.40
CA PHE A 545 7.03 15.93 37.45
C PHE A 545 7.74 15.13 36.35
N LEU A 546 8.30 13.96 36.64
CA LEU A 546 8.87 13.06 35.65
C LEU A 546 7.79 12.49 34.72
N GLU A 547 6.67 12.02 35.27
CA GLU A 547 5.48 11.58 34.52
C GLU A 547 5.01 12.67 33.55
N VAL A 548 4.74 13.88 34.05
CA VAL A 548 4.26 15.00 33.21
C VAL A 548 5.31 15.50 32.20
N MET A 549 6.61 15.35 32.48
CA MET A 549 7.65 15.62 31.48
C MET A 549 7.70 14.54 30.39
N GLN A 550 7.50 13.28 30.75
CA GLN A 550 7.45 12.15 29.81
C GLN A 550 6.20 12.25 28.92
N GLU A 551 5.01 12.45 29.50
CA GLU A 551 3.76 12.75 28.79
C GLU A 551 3.94 13.93 27.80
N LYS A 552 4.68 14.97 28.20
CA LYS A 552 4.93 16.14 27.34
C LYS A 552 5.88 15.84 26.18
N VAL A 553 6.84 14.92 26.34
CA VAL A 553 7.70 14.47 25.24
C VAL A 553 6.87 13.64 24.26
N GLU A 554 6.12 12.65 24.76
CA GLU A 554 5.25 11.79 23.94
C GLU A 554 4.18 12.61 23.19
N LEU A 555 3.57 13.61 23.84
CA LEU A 555 2.64 14.55 23.18
C LEU A 555 3.32 15.44 22.14
N LYS A 556 4.60 15.80 22.31
CA LYS A 556 5.35 16.59 21.32
C LYS A 556 5.72 15.74 20.10
N GLU A 557 6.18 14.52 20.32
CA GLU A 557 6.42 13.53 19.26
C GLU A 557 5.12 13.26 18.48
N ARG A 558 3.99 13.10 19.20
CA ARG A 558 2.66 12.92 18.60
C ARG A 558 2.16 14.13 17.80
N VAL A 559 2.57 15.35 18.17
CA VAL A 559 2.30 16.57 17.38
C VAL A 559 3.18 16.58 16.12
N GLU A 560 4.46 16.22 16.22
CA GLU A 560 5.38 16.18 15.08
C GLU A 560 4.98 15.09 14.05
N GLU A 561 4.48 13.93 14.51
CA GLU A 561 3.82 12.93 13.66
C GLU A 561 2.59 13.50 12.93
N LEU A 562 1.73 14.24 13.64
CA LEU A 562 0.51 14.83 13.05
C LEU A 562 0.82 15.99 12.09
N GLU A 563 1.84 16.79 12.36
CA GLU A 563 2.33 17.82 11.43
C GLU A 563 2.89 17.19 10.15
N HIS A 564 3.65 16.10 10.25
CA HIS A 564 4.10 15.32 9.09
C HIS A 564 2.92 14.75 8.27
N CYS A 565 1.93 14.14 8.93
CA CYS A 565 0.71 13.66 8.27
C CYS A 565 -0.06 14.80 7.58
N CYS A 566 -0.17 15.97 8.19
CA CYS A 566 -0.80 17.15 7.58
C CYS A 566 -0.04 17.62 6.33
N ILE A 567 1.29 17.61 6.34
CA ILE A 567 2.12 17.96 5.18
C ILE A 567 1.91 16.95 4.04
N GLN A 568 1.90 15.65 4.33
CA GLN A 568 1.61 14.61 3.33
C GLN A 568 0.21 14.79 2.71
N LEU A 569 -0.82 14.95 3.55
CA LEU A 569 -2.19 15.18 3.09
C LEU A 569 -2.34 16.47 2.29
N SER A 570 -1.55 17.53 2.56
CA SER A 570 -1.54 18.73 1.71
C SER A 570 -0.94 18.45 0.33
N GLY A 571 0.18 17.71 0.24
CA GLY A 571 0.78 17.33 -1.04
C GLY A 571 -0.12 16.38 -1.86
N GLU A 572 -0.81 15.45 -1.22
CA GLU A 572 -1.85 14.62 -1.85
C GLU A 572 -3.02 15.49 -2.35
N THR A 573 -3.47 16.47 -1.56
CA THR A 573 -4.54 17.40 -1.95
C THR A 573 -4.15 18.27 -3.16
N ASP A 574 -2.92 18.79 -3.18
CA ASP A 574 -2.39 19.54 -4.32
C ASP A 574 -2.29 18.66 -5.57
N THR A 575 -1.82 17.41 -5.44
CA THR A 575 -1.78 16.42 -6.53
C THR A 575 -3.18 16.10 -7.08
N ILE A 576 -4.18 15.98 -6.21
CA ILE A 576 -5.59 15.83 -6.62
C ILE A 576 -6.08 17.10 -7.34
N GLY A 577 -5.65 18.29 -6.91
CA GLY A 577 -5.90 19.56 -7.58
C GLY A 577 -5.33 19.62 -9.00
N GLU A 578 -4.09 19.16 -9.19
CA GLU A 578 -3.47 19.03 -10.52
C GLU A 578 -4.24 18.05 -11.41
N TYR A 579 -4.63 16.89 -10.88
CA TYR A 579 -5.44 15.92 -11.63
C TYR A 579 -6.80 16.49 -12.06
N ILE A 580 -7.47 17.26 -11.19
CA ILE A 580 -8.71 17.98 -11.52
C ILE A 580 -8.45 18.99 -12.65
N ALA A 581 -7.36 19.76 -12.59
CA ALA A 581 -7.01 20.73 -13.64
C ALA A 581 -6.68 20.05 -14.98
N LEU A 582 -5.97 18.92 -14.97
CA LEU A 582 -5.70 18.10 -16.16
C LEU A 582 -6.99 17.54 -16.76
N TYR A 583 -7.88 16.99 -15.94
CA TYR A 583 -9.18 16.47 -16.40
C TYR A 583 -10.08 17.56 -16.97
N GLN A 584 -10.10 18.76 -16.37
CA GLN A 584 -10.82 19.91 -16.92
C GLN A 584 -10.28 20.34 -18.29
N ASN A 585 -8.94 20.40 -18.45
CA ASN A 585 -8.32 20.67 -19.76
C ASN A 585 -8.64 19.59 -20.80
N GLN A 586 -8.53 18.31 -20.44
CA GLN A 586 -8.86 17.20 -21.33
C GLN A 586 -10.34 17.25 -21.78
N ARG A 587 -11.26 17.55 -20.85
CA ARG A 587 -12.69 17.75 -21.14
C ARG A 587 -12.95 18.96 -22.03
N ALA A 588 -12.17 20.04 -21.89
CA ALA A 588 -12.26 21.21 -22.77
C ALA A 588 -11.77 20.91 -24.19
N VAL A 589 -10.62 20.24 -24.34
CA VAL A 589 -10.08 19.80 -25.64
C VAL A 589 -11.02 18.84 -26.34
N LEU A 590 -11.62 17.89 -25.62
CA LEU A 590 -12.64 16.98 -26.18
C LEU A 590 -13.88 17.75 -26.65
N LYS A 591 -14.38 18.74 -25.90
CA LYS A 591 -15.49 19.59 -26.34
C LYS A 591 -15.15 20.38 -27.59
N ALA A 592 -13.98 21.02 -27.66
CA ALA A 592 -13.53 21.76 -28.85
C ALA A 592 -13.49 20.84 -30.09
N ARG A 593 -12.88 19.66 -29.96
CA ARG A 593 -12.79 18.67 -31.04
C ARG A 593 -14.15 18.04 -31.44
N HIS A 594 -15.17 18.13 -30.59
CA HIS A 594 -16.54 17.79 -30.95
C HIS A 594 -17.21 18.91 -31.73
N LEU A 595 -17.07 20.17 -31.30
CA LEU A 595 -17.57 21.34 -32.03
C LEU A 595 -16.95 21.45 -33.43
N GLU A 596 -15.64 21.23 -33.59
CA GLU A 596 -14.96 21.17 -34.90
C GLU A 596 -15.60 20.14 -35.85
N LYS A 597 -16.00 18.97 -35.32
CA LYS A 597 -16.68 17.92 -36.10
C LYS A 597 -18.11 18.31 -36.43
N GLU A 598 -18.84 18.90 -35.50
CA GLU A 598 -20.21 19.38 -35.72
C GLU A 598 -20.24 20.51 -36.76
N GLU A 599 -19.28 21.43 -36.73
CA GLU A 599 -19.06 22.41 -37.79
C GLU A 599 -18.73 21.77 -39.13
N TYR A 600 -17.81 20.79 -39.17
CA TYR A 600 -17.45 20.11 -40.41
C TYR A 600 -18.65 19.35 -41.02
N ILE A 601 -19.43 18.66 -40.19
CA ILE A 601 -20.68 18.00 -40.60
C ILE A 601 -21.70 19.03 -41.10
N SER A 602 -21.80 20.19 -40.46
CA SER A 602 -22.70 21.28 -40.88
C SER A 602 -22.30 21.88 -42.23
N ARG A 603 -20.99 22.11 -42.45
CA ARG A 603 -20.45 22.56 -43.75
C ARG A 603 -20.72 21.53 -44.84
N LEU A 604 -20.42 20.25 -44.58
CA LEU A 604 -20.67 19.16 -45.53
C LEU A 604 -22.18 18.97 -45.83
N ALA A 605 -23.06 19.24 -44.87
CA ALA A 605 -24.50 19.26 -45.08
C ALA A 605 -24.95 20.44 -45.96
N GLN A 606 -24.36 21.64 -45.78
CA GLN A 606 -24.58 22.78 -46.68
C GLN A 606 -24.09 22.48 -48.09
N ASP A 607 -22.84 21.99 -48.25
CA ASP A 607 -22.26 21.63 -49.55
C ASP A 607 -23.14 20.61 -50.30
N LYS A 608 -23.71 19.63 -49.57
CA LYS A 608 -24.65 18.65 -50.11
C LYS A 608 -25.96 19.29 -50.58
N GLU A 609 -26.50 20.27 -49.85
CA GLU A 609 -27.73 20.95 -50.25
C GLU A 609 -27.49 21.89 -51.45
N GLU A 610 -26.38 22.64 -51.45
CA GLU A 610 -25.96 23.43 -52.60
C GLU A 610 -25.74 22.57 -53.86
N MET A 611 -25.19 21.37 -53.70
CA MET A 611 -25.04 20.41 -54.80
C MET A 611 -26.40 19.94 -55.33
N LYS A 612 -27.41 19.69 -54.47
CA LYS A 612 -28.78 19.38 -54.94
C LYS A 612 -29.39 20.54 -55.72
N VAL A 613 -29.19 21.79 -55.27
CA VAL A 613 -29.70 22.98 -55.98
C VAL A 613 -29.06 23.08 -57.36
N LYS A 614 -27.72 22.98 -57.45
CA LYS A 614 -26.98 22.98 -58.72
C LYS A 614 -27.41 21.82 -59.64
N LEU A 615 -27.73 20.65 -59.09
CA LEU A 615 -28.30 19.51 -59.85
C LEU A 615 -29.73 19.78 -60.37
N LEU A 616 -30.58 20.48 -59.61
CA LEU A 616 -31.91 20.90 -60.06
C LEU A 616 -31.83 21.95 -61.18
N GLU A 617 -30.93 22.94 -61.04
CA GLU A 617 -30.67 23.95 -62.07
C GLU A 617 -30.18 23.29 -63.37
N LEU A 618 -29.26 22.32 -63.28
CA LEU A 618 -28.82 21.51 -64.42
C LEU A 618 -29.95 20.68 -65.02
N GLN A 619 -30.84 20.10 -64.20
CA GLN A 619 -32.00 19.34 -64.67
C GLN A 619 -32.98 20.24 -65.44
N GLU A 620 -33.22 21.47 -64.96
CA GLU A 620 -34.06 22.45 -65.63
C GLU A 620 -33.42 22.96 -66.94
N LEU A 621 -32.11 23.18 -66.96
CA LEU A 621 -31.36 23.54 -68.17
C LEU A 621 -31.42 22.43 -69.23
N VAL A 622 -31.24 21.17 -68.85
CA VAL A 622 -31.39 20.01 -69.75
C VAL A 622 -32.82 19.94 -70.29
N LEU A 623 -33.84 20.11 -69.45
CA LEU A 623 -35.24 20.11 -69.88
C LEU A 623 -35.54 21.27 -70.84
N ARG A 624 -35.04 22.48 -70.59
CA ARG A 624 -35.15 23.63 -71.50
C ARG A 624 -34.50 23.36 -72.85
N LEU A 625 -33.25 22.88 -72.88
CA LEU A 625 -32.53 22.56 -74.12
C LEU A 625 -33.19 21.44 -74.92
N VAL A 626 -33.77 20.44 -74.24
CA VAL A 626 -34.56 19.37 -74.89
C VAL A 626 -35.84 19.94 -75.50
N ASN A 627 -36.55 20.81 -74.78
CA ASN A 627 -37.75 21.46 -75.29
C ASN A 627 -37.43 22.37 -76.48
N GLU A 628 -36.40 23.21 -76.41
CA GLU A 628 -35.93 24.05 -77.53
C GLU A 628 -35.55 23.20 -78.76
N ARG A 629 -34.87 22.07 -78.56
CA ARG A 629 -34.57 21.10 -79.64
C ARG A 629 -35.85 20.50 -80.24
N ASN A 630 -36.80 20.07 -79.41
CA ASN A 630 -38.07 19.50 -79.87
C ASN A 630 -38.90 20.55 -80.64
N ASP A 631 -38.86 21.81 -80.20
CA ASP A 631 -39.43 22.97 -80.87
C ASP A 631 -38.80 23.21 -82.25
N TRP A 632 -37.46 23.18 -82.33
CA TRP A 632 -36.72 23.30 -83.59
C TRP A 632 -37.01 22.13 -84.54
N GLN A 633 -37.07 20.90 -84.03
CA GLN A 633 -37.45 19.73 -84.82
C GLN A 633 -38.90 19.82 -85.31
N SER A 634 -39.83 20.31 -84.48
CA SER A 634 -41.23 20.53 -84.85
C SER A 634 -41.39 21.63 -85.91
N LYS A 635 -40.63 22.74 -85.79
CA LYS A 635 -40.57 23.81 -86.80
C LYS A 635 -39.99 23.28 -88.12
N PHE A 636 -38.92 22.48 -88.07
CA PHE A 636 -38.32 21.87 -89.25
C PHE A 636 -39.27 20.86 -89.94
N LEU A 637 -40.00 20.06 -89.17
CA LEU A 637 -41.06 19.17 -89.67
C LEU A 637 -42.22 19.94 -90.30
N ALA A 638 -42.67 21.04 -89.68
CA ALA A 638 -43.73 21.89 -90.23
C ALA A 638 -43.34 22.58 -91.55
N ILE A 639 -42.06 22.97 -91.68
CA ILE A 639 -41.47 23.47 -92.94
C ILE A 639 -41.41 22.35 -93.99
N ALA A 640 -40.93 21.16 -93.62
CA ALA A 640 -40.85 20.01 -94.53
C ALA A 640 -42.22 19.50 -95.01
N GLN A 641 -43.29 19.74 -94.25
CA GLN A 641 -44.66 19.34 -94.59
C GLN A 641 -45.42 20.39 -95.45
N ASN A 642 -44.88 21.59 -95.68
CA ASN A 642 -45.53 22.64 -96.48
C ASN A 642 -44.66 23.12 -97.67
N PRO A 643 -44.47 22.30 -98.72
CA PRO A 643 -43.66 22.64 -99.89
C PRO A 643 -44.40 23.55 -100.89
N THR A 644 -44.71 24.80 -100.51
CA THR A 644 -45.36 25.79 -101.40
C THR A 644 -44.81 27.21 -101.24
N ASP A 645 -43.54 27.42 -101.58
CA ASP A 645 -43.15 28.31 -102.68
C ASP A 645 -41.62 28.26 -102.89
N VAL A 646 -41.17 28.49 -104.14
CA VAL A 646 -39.79 28.19 -104.61
C VAL A 646 -39.15 29.45 -105.20
N PRO A 647 -37.91 29.78 -104.78
CA PRO A 647 -36.80 29.75 -105.76
C PRO A 647 -35.46 29.21 -105.20
N THR A 648 -34.95 28.16 -105.84
CA THR A 648 -33.50 27.83 -105.97
C THR A 648 -32.74 28.96 -106.70
N PRO A 649 -31.39 29.11 -106.61
CA PRO A 649 -30.33 28.08 -106.49
C PRO A 649 -29.32 28.39 -105.33
N VAL A 650 -28.10 27.83 -105.17
CA VAL A 650 -27.14 27.05 -106.01
C VAL A 650 -26.39 26.02 -105.13
N PRO A 651 -26.03 24.80 -105.61
CA PRO A 651 -25.15 23.89 -104.89
C PRO A 651 -23.65 24.18 -105.12
N THR A 652 -22.83 24.11 -104.06
CA THR A 652 -21.35 24.16 -104.14
C THR A 652 -20.68 23.37 -103.03
N GLY A 653 -19.62 22.63 -103.37
CA GLY A 653 -18.49 22.37 -102.45
C GLY A 653 -18.61 21.16 -101.53
N SER A 654 -18.39 19.95 -102.07
CA SER A 654 -17.73 18.89 -101.28
C SER A 654 -16.23 19.18 -101.22
N GLN A 655 -15.60 19.08 -100.06
CA GLN A 655 -14.14 19.05 -99.94
C GLN A 655 -13.72 18.14 -98.79
N GLU A 656 -12.74 17.27 -99.06
CA GLU A 656 -12.30 16.20 -98.17
C GLU A 656 -11.11 16.61 -97.30
N PHE A 657 -11.06 16.11 -96.07
CA PHE A 657 -9.86 15.61 -95.37
C PHE A 657 -10.37 14.65 -94.28
N GLY A 658 -9.74 13.52 -93.96
CA GLY A 658 -8.55 12.89 -94.55
C GLY A 658 -8.00 11.86 -93.56
N ALA A 659 -8.26 10.57 -93.77
CA ALA A 659 -7.93 9.53 -92.79
C ALA A 659 -6.46 9.12 -92.83
N ALA A 660 -5.90 8.79 -91.65
CA ALA A 660 -4.59 8.16 -91.50
C ALA A 660 -4.62 7.20 -90.30
N ASP A 661 -4.07 6.01 -90.46
CA ASP A 661 -4.11 4.94 -89.45
C ASP A 661 -3.20 5.18 -88.24
N GLN A 662 -3.64 4.66 -87.08
CA GLN A 662 -2.77 3.76 -86.32
C GLN A 662 -3.57 2.75 -85.49
N GLN A 663 -3.22 1.47 -85.68
CA GLN A 663 -3.85 0.31 -85.05
C GLN A 663 -3.19 0.02 -83.70
N GLY A 664 -3.97 -0.05 -82.61
CA GLY A 664 -3.45 0.14 -81.24
C GLY A 664 -3.98 -0.82 -80.15
N ASP A 665 -4.11 -2.11 -80.48
CA ASP A 665 -4.34 -3.24 -79.56
C ASP A 665 -5.68 -3.29 -78.77
N LEU A 666 -5.94 -4.45 -78.14
CA LEU A 666 -7.22 -4.89 -77.59
C LEU A 666 -7.19 -5.00 -76.06
N ARG A 667 -8.29 -4.63 -75.40
CA ARG A 667 -9.02 -5.47 -74.40
C ARG A 667 -10.23 -4.75 -73.82
N GLU A 668 -11.34 -4.87 -74.53
CA GLU A 668 -12.67 -4.64 -73.96
C GLU A 668 -13.04 -5.85 -73.09
N VAL A 669 -13.34 -5.65 -71.80
CA VAL A 669 -13.70 -6.73 -70.88
C VAL A 669 -15.21 -6.72 -70.67
N SER A 670 -15.92 -7.53 -71.46
CA SER A 670 -17.33 -7.82 -71.22
C SER A 670 -17.48 -8.66 -69.94
N LEU A 671 -18.13 -8.10 -68.92
CA LEU A 671 -18.78 -8.87 -67.87
C LEU A 671 -20.27 -8.97 -68.21
N ALA A 672 -20.62 -9.99 -68.99
CA ALA A 672 -21.99 -10.44 -69.05
C ALA A 672 -22.26 -11.30 -67.80
N ASP A 673 -23.26 -10.91 -67.00
CA ASP A 673 -23.93 -11.83 -66.10
C ASP A 673 -25.42 -11.83 -66.45
N SER A 674 -26.04 -13.00 -66.42
CA SER A 674 -27.30 -13.26 -67.11
C SER A 674 -28.44 -13.57 -66.15
N VAL A 675 -29.50 -12.77 -66.21
CA VAL A 675 -30.82 -13.15 -65.69
C VAL A 675 -31.86 -12.89 -66.76
N GLU A 676 -32.53 -13.97 -67.21
CA GLU A 676 -33.63 -13.87 -68.16
C GLU A 676 -34.88 -13.30 -67.51
N THR A 677 -35.66 -12.51 -68.25
CA THR A 677 -37.12 -12.65 -68.19
C THR A 677 -37.73 -12.31 -69.55
N THR A 678 -38.78 -13.02 -69.92
CA THR A 678 -39.36 -13.07 -71.27
C THR A 678 -40.61 -12.20 -71.41
N GLN A 679 -41.03 -11.97 -72.66
CA GLN A 679 -42.30 -11.34 -73.09
C GLN A 679 -42.28 -9.79 -72.97
N GLY A 680 -42.68 -9.00 -73.98
CA GLY A 680 -42.96 -9.32 -75.39
C GLY A 680 -44.38 -9.00 -75.83
N GLU A 681 -44.60 -7.77 -76.29
CA GLU A 681 -45.77 -7.39 -77.09
C GLU A 681 -45.40 -6.21 -78.03
N ALA A 682 -46.17 -5.99 -79.10
CA ALA A 682 -45.84 -5.00 -80.14
C ALA A 682 -46.93 -3.92 -80.25
N GLY A 683 -46.53 -2.64 -80.14
CA GLY A 683 -47.40 -1.47 -80.27
C GLY A 683 -46.79 -0.40 -81.17
N ALA A 684 -47.64 0.37 -81.86
CA ALA A 684 -47.25 1.41 -82.82
C ALA A 684 -46.70 2.68 -82.13
N PRO A 685 -45.87 3.51 -82.81
CA PRO A 685 -44.99 4.46 -82.14
C PRO A 685 -45.64 5.80 -81.76
N ALA A 686 -45.35 6.24 -80.54
CA ALA A 686 -45.22 7.67 -80.22
C ALA A 686 -43.90 8.22 -80.83
N PRO A 687 -43.72 9.55 -81.00
CA PRO A 687 -42.44 10.10 -81.46
C PRO A 687 -41.31 9.68 -80.49
N PRO A 688 -40.07 9.52 -80.99
CA PRO A 688 -38.95 9.07 -80.17
C PRO A 688 -38.59 10.13 -79.13
N GLU A 689 -39.11 9.99 -77.92
CA GLU A 689 -38.58 10.68 -76.75
C GLU A 689 -37.07 10.38 -76.68
N ASN A 690 -36.26 11.43 -76.52
CA ASN A 690 -34.81 11.29 -76.66
C ASN A 690 -34.27 10.40 -75.53
N HIS A 691 -34.05 9.12 -75.80
CA HIS A 691 -33.57 8.10 -74.85
C HIS A 691 -32.35 8.59 -74.05
N THR A 692 -31.40 9.25 -74.72
CA THR A 692 -30.23 9.88 -74.09
C THR A 692 -30.59 10.97 -73.08
N ALA A 693 -31.62 11.80 -73.37
CA ALA A 693 -32.09 12.81 -72.45
C ALA A 693 -32.84 12.21 -71.25
N GLN A 694 -33.62 11.14 -71.47
CA GLN A 694 -34.25 10.39 -70.39
C GLN A 694 -33.20 9.70 -69.49
N GLN A 695 -32.15 9.11 -70.08
CA GLN A 695 -31.01 8.57 -69.34
C GLN A 695 -30.28 9.63 -68.53
N ILE A 696 -30.04 10.84 -69.09
CA ILE A 696 -29.43 11.96 -68.35
C ILE A 696 -30.34 12.40 -67.19
N MET A 697 -31.65 12.56 -67.43
CA MET A 697 -32.63 12.91 -66.39
C MET A 697 -32.74 11.85 -65.29
N GLN A 698 -32.54 10.58 -65.62
CA GLN A 698 -32.50 9.47 -64.68
C GLN A 698 -31.19 9.45 -63.89
N LEU A 699 -30.03 9.57 -64.54
CA LEU A 699 -28.72 9.70 -63.88
C LEU A 699 -28.68 10.89 -62.90
N LEU A 700 -29.20 12.06 -63.29
CA LEU A 700 -29.31 13.21 -62.39
C LEU A 700 -30.19 12.92 -61.17
N ARG A 701 -31.29 12.16 -61.35
CA ARG A 701 -32.19 11.73 -60.25
C ARG A 701 -31.53 10.71 -59.32
N GLU A 702 -30.76 9.77 -59.87
CA GLU A 702 -29.98 8.76 -59.13
C GLU A 702 -28.80 9.38 -58.37
N ILE A 703 -28.17 10.44 -58.91
CA ILE A 703 -27.13 11.23 -58.23
C ILE A 703 -27.74 12.11 -57.12
N GLN A 704 -28.94 12.65 -57.33
CA GLN A 704 -29.65 13.47 -56.35
C GLN A 704 -30.18 12.65 -55.16
N ASN A 705 -30.63 11.42 -55.41
CA ASN A 705 -31.07 10.45 -54.40
C ASN A 705 -30.31 9.12 -54.57
N PRO A 706 -29.04 9.04 -54.14
CA PRO A 706 -28.28 7.81 -54.20
C PRO A 706 -28.89 6.79 -53.24
N GLN A 707 -29.58 5.79 -53.78
CA GLN A 707 -30.03 4.64 -52.98
C GLN A 707 -28.82 3.95 -52.37
N GLU A 708 -28.91 3.62 -51.09
CA GLU A 708 -27.84 2.91 -50.36
C GLU A 708 -27.60 1.55 -51.02
N ARG A 709 -26.45 1.40 -51.69
CA ARG A 709 -26.07 0.13 -52.30
C ARG A 709 -25.80 -0.88 -51.18
N PRO A 710 -26.46 -2.06 -51.16
CA PRO A 710 -26.34 -3.05 -50.09
C PRO A 710 -25.03 -3.87 -50.19
N GLY A 711 -23.90 -3.17 -50.25
CA GLY A 711 -22.57 -3.74 -50.48
C GLY A 711 -21.43 -3.10 -49.67
N LEU A 712 -21.69 -2.01 -48.94
CA LEU A 712 -20.86 -1.62 -47.79
C LEU A 712 -21.42 -2.33 -46.55
N GLY A 713 -20.53 -2.99 -45.80
CA GLY A 713 -20.93 -3.91 -44.75
C GLY A 713 -21.79 -3.26 -43.67
N SER A 714 -22.78 -4.02 -43.18
CA SER A 714 -23.50 -3.70 -41.95
C SER A 714 -22.53 -3.82 -40.77
N ASN A 715 -21.82 -2.72 -40.49
CA ASN A 715 -21.16 -2.54 -39.21
C ASN A 715 -22.27 -2.51 -38.15
N PRO A 716 -22.19 -3.32 -37.08
CA PRO A 716 -23.09 -3.20 -35.94
C PRO A 716 -22.70 -1.96 -35.12
N CYS A 717 -22.98 -0.77 -35.66
CA CYS A 717 -22.94 0.49 -34.95
C CYS A 717 -24.08 0.50 -33.93
N ILE A 718 -23.84 -0.12 -32.77
CA ILE A 718 -24.72 -0.05 -31.59
C ILE A 718 -24.96 1.45 -31.32
N PRO A 719 -26.21 1.95 -31.44
CA PRO A 719 -26.47 3.37 -31.31
C PRO A 719 -26.46 3.75 -29.83
N PHE A 720 -25.34 4.26 -29.35
CA PHE A 720 -25.18 4.77 -27.98
C PHE A 720 -26.03 6.03 -27.76
N PHE A 721 -27.32 5.83 -27.48
CA PHE A 721 -28.24 6.89 -27.08
C PHE A 721 -27.94 7.37 -25.66
N TYR A 722 -27.07 8.38 -25.54
CA TYR A 722 -26.90 9.12 -24.31
C TYR A 722 -28.18 9.91 -23.98
N ARG A 723 -28.99 9.40 -23.06
CA ARG A 723 -29.93 10.20 -22.28
C ARG A 723 -29.37 10.32 -20.87
N ALA A 724 -29.02 11.54 -20.46
CA ALA A 724 -28.78 11.82 -19.06
C ALA A 724 -30.10 11.65 -18.30
N ASP A 725 -30.08 10.88 -17.22
CA ASP A 725 -31.10 10.91 -16.18
C ASP A 725 -30.79 12.05 -15.19
N GLU A 726 -31.76 12.48 -14.39
CA GLU A 726 -31.67 13.72 -13.57
C GLU A 726 -30.63 13.66 -12.43
N ASN A 727 -29.85 12.58 -12.33
CA ASN A 727 -28.87 12.29 -11.29
C ASN A 727 -27.43 12.03 -11.81
N ASP A 728 -27.13 12.37 -13.08
CA ASP A 728 -25.79 12.25 -13.72
C ASP A 728 -25.18 10.81 -13.81
N GLU A 729 -25.91 9.76 -13.44
CA GLU A 729 -25.47 8.36 -13.60
C GLU A 729 -25.58 7.86 -15.06
N VAL A 730 -24.45 7.55 -15.70
CA VAL A 730 -24.41 7.00 -17.08
C VAL A 730 -24.61 5.48 -17.07
N LYS A 731 -25.87 5.03 -17.16
CA LYS A 731 -26.21 3.60 -17.33
C LYS A 731 -26.13 3.18 -18.80
N ILE A 732 -25.04 2.52 -19.17
CA ILE A 732 -24.86 1.91 -20.50
C ILE A 732 -25.72 0.64 -20.56
N MET A 733 -26.84 0.68 -21.28
CA MET A 733 -27.54 -0.53 -21.72
C MET A 733 -27.04 -0.94 -23.10
N VAL A 734 -26.55 -2.17 -23.21
CA VAL A 734 -26.27 -2.84 -24.50
C VAL A 734 -27.49 -3.68 -24.86
N VAL A 735 -27.89 -3.63 -26.13
CA VAL A 735 -28.95 -4.44 -26.75
C VAL A 735 -28.39 -5.04 -28.03
#